data_AF-A0A3D3VSB4-F1
#
_entry.id   AF-A0A3D3VSB4-F1
#
_cell.length_a   1.000
_cell.length_b   1.000
_cell.length_c   1.000
_cell.angle_alpha   90.00
_cell.angle_beta   90.00
_cell.angle_gamma   90.00
#
_symmetry.space_group_name_H-M   'P 1'
#
loop_
_entity.id
_entity.type
_entity.pdbx_description
1 polymer ?
#
loop_
_entity_poly.entity_id
_entity_poly.type
_entity_poly.pdbx_seq_one_letter_code
_entity_poly.pdbx_strand_id
1 'polypeptide(L)'
;MLIFSGRGETTDLALMVEALAQEDRSPWNASRIRDALIREAGVDPASAEEIALEVEADILRHGKERVTTSTIRELVNVKLFFRGLDAKLADHSRLGLPVYDLESMMLSPNRENSNTSHNPESINLSIAEMILKEYALKKVFPGEVARAHLAGDIHLHDLGMVNRPYCSGQSMAYVIRYGLDLPSITSVSAPARHPDVLLAHILKMTSVLQNNFAGAIGWDAVNVFFAPFLTGLPYEKVRQLAQMLIFEFNQLAGGRGGQVAFTDINLYYEIPDHFMEVQALGPGGLPTGRTYGQYSEESKLFLRALFEVYLEGDSRGQPFFFPKPLLHITDRFFQEPGWEEFLRFACLVASEKGSTYFVFDRGGVAKLSECCRLSFELSEEDLREAATPWKMRYCALQNVTINLPRIAYRAGGDRESLFEILDRMMEVAALAHVRKREFLSEMLSLGSKGPLAVLCVDHDGETYIRLNKSSHLIGLIGLEEMVHCVTGKRMHEDREAMDLGLAVTRYMDLKCRELTERLGLKIVLEQTPAESTAYRLARLDLKFFPDQASMFVKGDPDRGEVYYTNSTHFAYDADLDPATRVFEEGRFHPMINAGAITHVWMGERRPDPGALASFVKKVFEGTASAQIAFSPEFTICNDCGRVDRGLLDVCPVCGSSDVDGITRITGYFTRTSSWNPGKRGELRDRKRVGIG
;
A
#
# COMPACT_ATOMS: atom_id res chain seq x y z
N MET A 1 36.74 15.90 -16.36
CA MET A 1 37.15 16.74 -15.21
C MET A 1 35.90 17.43 -14.69
N LEU A 2 35.34 17.02 -13.53
CA LEU A 2 34.41 17.79 -12.65
C LEU A 2 33.79 16.99 -11.48
N ILE A 3 34.38 15.88 -11.00
CA ILE A 3 33.87 15.16 -9.80
C ILE A 3 34.35 15.83 -8.47
N PHE A 4 34.92 17.04 -8.53
CA PHE A 4 35.54 17.70 -7.36
C PHE A 4 35.20 19.19 -7.19
N SER A 5 34.02 19.65 -7.62
CA SER A 5 33.46 20.94 -7.15
C SER A 5 32.50 20.72 -5.96
N GLY A 6 32.56 21.60 -4.96
CA GLY A 6 31.76 21.51 -3.74
C GLY A 6 30.26 21.59 -4.02
N ARG A 7 29.49 20.72 -3.33
CA ARG A 7 28.04 20.47 -3.50
C ARG A 7 27.68 20.21 -4.96
N GLY A 8 27.84 18.96 -5.41
CA GLY A 8 27.40 18.54 -6.74
C GLY A 8 25.92 18.87 -6.94
N GLU A 9 25.63 19.71 -7.91
CA GLU A 9 24.27 20.01 -8.33
C GLU A 9 23.68 18.72 -8.94
N THR A 10 22.49 18.30 -8.53
CA THR A 10 21.86 17.07 -9.06
C THR A 10 21.67 17.14 -10.57
N THR A 11 21.55 18.35 -11.11
CA THR A 11 21.52 18.65 -12.54
C THR A 11 22.80 18.18 -13.23
N ASP A 12 23.98 18.45 -12.67
CA ASP A 12 25.26 18.01 -13.24
C ASP A 12 25.36 16.48 -13.25
N LEU A 13 24.88 15.80 -12.19
CA LEU A 13 24.83 14.34 -12.14
C LEU A 13 23.87 13.75 -13.20
N ALA A 14 22.74 14.40 -13.47
CA ALA A 14 21.75 13.93 -14.44
C ALA A 14 22.15 14.21 -15.90
N LEU A 15 22.80 15.35 -16.17
CA LEU A 15 23.26 15.73 -17.50
C LEU A 15 24.53 14.98 -17.92
N MET A 16 25.35 14.55 -16.96
CA MET A 16 26.49 13.69 -17.21
C MET A 16 26.02 12.23 -17.35
N VAL A 17 25.32 11.94 -18.44
CA VAL A 17 25.33 10.59 -19.00
C VAL A 17 26.81 10.29 -19.24
N GLU A 18 27.39 9.28 -18.55
CA GLU A 18 28.67 8.70 -18.97
C GLU A 18 28.44 8.10 -20.36
N ALA A 19 28.33 8.96 -21.36
CA ALA A 19 28.37 8.59 -22.74
C ALA A 19 29.69 7.86 -22.90
N LEU A 20 29.61 6.64 -23.43
CA LEU A 20 30.69 6.04 -24.17
C LEU A 20 31.39 7.17 -24.97
N ALA A 21 32.56 7.57 -24.49
CA ALA A 21 33.47 8.50 -25.15
C ALA A 21 32.95 9.93 -25.44
N GLN A 22 32.85 10.78 -24.41
CA GLN A 22 33.74 11.93 -24.44
C GLN A 22 34.86 11.66 -23.45
N GLU A 23 35.97 11.15 -23.99
CA GLU A 23 37.18 10.88 -23.26
C GLU A 23 37.78 12.19 -22.75
N ASP A 24 37.29 12.67 -21.61
CA ASP A 24 38.02 13.62 -20.78
C ASP A 24 39.27 12.92 -20.23
N ARG A 25 40.27 12.72 -21.10
CA ARG A 25 41.56 12.12 -20.78
C ARG A 25 42.28 13.07 -19.83
N SER A 26 42.24 12.76 -18.55
CA SER A 26 43.09 13.43 -17.57
C SER A 26 44.43 12.71 -17.48
N PRO A 27 45.54 13.43 -17.24
CA PRO A 27 46.76 12.82 -16.75
C PRO A 27 46.47 12.00 -15.49
N TRP A 28 47.18 10.87 -15.35
CA TRP A 28 47.08 10.02 -14.18
C TRP A 28 47.50 10.81 -12.92
N ASN A 29 46.74 10.65 -11.83
CA ASN A 29 47.06 11.23 -10.53
C ASN A 29 46.42 10.36 -9.43
N ALA A 30 47.25 9.60 -8.71
CA ALA A 30 46.84 8.74 -7.61
C ALA A 30 46.20 9.50 -6.44
N SER A 31 46.52 10.78 -6.24
CA SER A 31 45.92 11.59 -5.17
C SER A 31 44.40 11.68 -5.28
N ARG A 32 43.85 11.54 -6.50
CA ARG A 32 42.40 11.52 -6.73
C ARG A 32 41.71 10.32 -6.10
N ILE A 33 42.39 9.17 -6.02
CA ILE A 33 41.88 7.97 -5.37
C ILE A 33 41.80 8.21 -3.86
N ARG A 34 42.89 8.73 -3.28
CA ARG A 34 42.94 9.11 -1.87
C ARG A 34 41.84 10.12 -1.51
N ASP A 35 41.74 11.20 -2.27
CA ASP A 35 40.78 12.28 -1.99
C ASP A 35 39.33 11.76 -2.10
N ALA A 36 39.05 10.86 -3.05
CA ALA A 36 37.75 10.19 -3.16
C ALA A 36 37.48 9.27 -1.96
N LEU A 37 38.46 8.47 -1.51
CA LEU A 37 38.31 7.58 -0.35
C LEU A 37 38.04 8.34 0.96
N ILE A 38 38.74 9.46 1.17
CA ILE A 38 38.52 10.33 2.33
C ILE A 38 37.13 10.92 2.27
N ARG A 39 36.72 11.46 1.11
CA ARG A 39 35.46 12.19 0.97
C ARG A 39 34.23 11.28 0.98
N GLU A 40 34.29 10.15 0.26
CA GLU A 40 33.11 9.33 -0.03
C GLU A 40 32.92 8.20 0.98
N ALA A 41 34.02 7.66 1.52
CA ALA A 41 33.98 6.57 2.50
C ALA A 41 34.51 6.99 3.88
N GLY A 42 35.09 8.19 4.04
CA GLY A 42 35.68 8.61 5.31
C GLY A 42 36.84 7.72 5.76
N VAL A 43 37.62 7.19 4.81
CA VAL A 43 38.87 6.47 5.10
C VAL A 43 39.88 7.47 5.64
N ASP A 44 40.67 7.07 6.65
CA ASP A 44 41.68 7.97 7.20
C ASP A 44 42.75 8.32 6.14
N PRO A 45 43.37 9.51 6.21
CA PRO A 45 44.27 9.96 5.14
C PRO A 45 45.48 9.04 4.88
N ALA A 46 46.01 8.38 5.91
CA ALA A 46 47.17 7.51 5.77
C ALA A 46 46.81 6.22 5.04
N SER A 47 45.74 5.55 5.46
CA SER A 47 45.23 4.36 4.78
C SER A 47 44.77 4.68 3.35
N ALA A 48 44.16 5.85 3.12
CA ALA A 48 43.72 6.27 1.80
C ALA A 48 44.90 6.50 0.83
N GLU A 49 46.01 7.06 1.31
CA GLU A 49 47.25 7.23 0.54
C GLU A 49 47.87 5.87 0.20
N GLU A 50 47.95 4.97 1.17
CA GLU A 50 48.52 3.63 0.98
C GLU A 50 47.72 2.80 -0.05
N ILE A 51 46.39 2.84 0.03
CA ILE A 51 45.49 2.20 -0.95
C ILE A 51 45.66 2.82 -2.34
N ALA A 52 45.79 4.15 -2.43
CA ALA A 52 45.98 4.84 -3.70
C ALA A 52 47.28 4.42 -4.40
N LEU A 53 48.37 4.32 -3.65
CA LEU A 53 49.68 3.87 -4.15
C LEU A 53 49.67 2.40 -4.57
N GLU A 54 48.97 1.52 -3.83
CA GLU A 54 48.84 0.12 -4.23
C GLU A 54 48.04 -0.05 -5.53
N VAL A 55 46.95 0.69 -5.67
CA VAL A 55 46.12 0.65 -6.88
C VAL A 55 46.90 1.20 -8.08
N GLU A 56 47.66 2.28 -7.90
CA GLU A 56 48.58 2.81 -8.91
C GLU A 56 49.62 1.75 -9.31
N ALA A 57 50.27 1.11 -8.34
CA ALA A 57 51.26 0.07 -8.59
C ALA A 57 50.68 -1.13 -9.35
N ASP A 58 49.46 -1.55 -9.02
CA ASP A 58 48.78 -2.65 -9.74
C ASP A 58 48.44 -2.27 -11.19
N ILE A 59 47.95 -1.05 -11.43
CA ILE A 59 47.65 -0.55 -12.78
C ILE A 59 48.92 -0.50 -13.65
N LEU A 60 50.01 0.04 -13.10
CA LEU A 60 51.30 0.13 -13.79
C LEU A 60 51.88 -1.26 -14.06
N ARG A 61 51.81 -2.19 -13.09
CA ARG A 61 52.33 -3.56 -13.22
C ARG A 61 51.70 -4.31 -14.40
N HIS A 62 50.42 -4.09 -14.67
CA HIS A 62 49.68 -4.78 -15.74
C HIS A 62 49.71 -4.04 -17.09
N GLY A 63 50.54 -3.00 -17.23
CA GLY A 63 50.81 -2.33 -18.51
C GLY A 63 49.58 -1.68 -19.15
N LYS A 64 48.60 -1.25 -18.35
CA LYS A 64 47.37 -0.63 -18.85
C LYS A 64 47.62 0.87 -19.10
N GLU A 65 47.65 1.26 -20.38
CA GLU A 65 47.77 2.68 -20.77
C GLU A 65 46.47 3.47 -20.58
N ARG A 66 45.34 2.78 -20.40
CA ARG A 66 44.00 3.37 -20.25
C ARG A 66 43.22 2.59 -19.21
N VAL A 67 42.64 3.31 -18.25
CA VAL A 67 41.80 2.75 -17.19
C VAL A 67 40.62 3.67 -16.93
N THR A 68 39.45 3.11 -16.68
CA THR A 68 38.23 3.87 -16.37
C THR A 68 38.10 4.09 -14.87
N THR A 69 37.36 5.12 -14.46
CA THR A 69 37.02 5.35 -13.05
C THR A 69 36.31 4.16 -12.41
N SER A 70 35.52 3.41 -13.19
CA SER A 70 34.87 2.17 -12.73
C SER A 70 35.88 1.10 -12.35
N THR A 71 36.84 0.80 -13.22
CA THR A 71 37.89 -0.19 -12.94
C THR A 71 38.77 0.24 -11.76
N ILE A 72 39.14 1.53 -11.67
CA ILE A 72 39.89 2.04 -10.51
C ILE A 72 39.10 1.80 -9.22
N ARG A 73 37.80 2.10 -9.22
CA ARG A 73 36.93 1.92 -8.05
C ARG A 73 36.87 0.46 -7.60
N GLU A 74 36.77 -0.48 -8.54
CA GLU A 74 36.77 -1.91 -8.20
C GLU A 74 38.11 -2.39 -7.64
N LEU A 75 39.24 -1.90 -8.17
CA LEU A 75 40.56 -2.20 -7.59
C LEU A 75 40.67 -1.67 -6.15
N VAL A 76 40.19 -0.46 -5.91
CA VAL A 76 40.13 0.13 -4.57
C VAL A 76 39.24 -0.68 -3.63
N ASN A 77 38.06 -1.12 -4.10
CA ASN A 77 37.15 -1.97 -3.33
C ASN A 77 37.83 -3.28 -2.90
N VAL A 78 38.61 -3.90 -3.79
CA VAL A 78 39.42 -5.08 -3.47
C VAL A 78 40.44 -4.78 -2.36
N LYS A 79 41.08 -3.60 -2.37
CA LYS A 79 42.01 -3.20 -1.29
C LYS A 79 41.31 -2.97 0.04
N LEU A 80 40.13 -2.34 0.04
CA LEU A 80 39.30 -2.15 1.24
C LEU A 80 38.86 -3.50 1.82
N PHE A 81 38.45 -4.44 0.96
CA PHE A 81 38.07 -5.80 1.34
C PHE A 81 39.23 -6.55 2.03
N PHE A 82 40.41 -6.57 1.42
CA PHE A 82 41.57 -7.27 2.01
C PHE A 82 42.06 -6.68 3.34
N ARG A 83 41.70 -5.43 3.63
CA ARG A 83 42.00 -4.74 4.89
C ARG A 83 40.91 -4.91 5.95
N GLY A 84 39.83 -5.63 5.65
CA GLY A 84 38.68 -5.78 6.56
C GLY A 84 37.92 -4.48 6.82
N LEU A 85 38.00 -3.50 5.92
CA LEU A 85 37.35 -2.21 6.04
C LEU A 85 35.92 -2.25 5.47
N ASP A 86 35.10 -3.19 5.93
CA ASP A 86 33.79 -3.52 5.34
C ASP A 86 32.81 -2.34 5.31
N ALA A 87 32.79 -1.51 6.36
CA ALA A 87 31.97 -0.31 6.39
C ALA A 87 32.39 0.70 5.30
N LYS A 88 33.70 0.88 5.11
CA LYS A 88 34.27 1.78 4.10
C LYS A 88 34.04 1.25 2.69
N LEU A 89 34.15 -0.07 2.52
CA LEU A 89 33.81 -0.76 1.28
C LEU A 89 32.35 -0.54 0.91
N ALA A 90 31.43 -0.70 1.87
CA ALA A 90 30.00 -0.47 1.64
C ALA A 90 29.71 0.98 1.21
N ASP A 91 30.42 1.95 1.77
CA ASP A 91 30.28 3.37 1.45
C ASP A 91 30.87 3.73 0.07
N HIS A 92 31.99 3.09 -0.31
CA HIS A 92 32.69 3.35 -1.57
C HIS A 92 32.11 2.56 -2.76
N SER A 93 31.40 1.46 -2.52
CA SER A 93 30.82 0.60 -3.54
C SER A 93 29.76 1.31 -4.38
N ARG A 94 29.66 0.94 -5.66
CA ARG A 94 28.61 1.44 -6.55
C ARG A 94 27.29 0.73 -6.26
N LEU A 95 26.20 1.49 -6.34
CA LEU A 95 24.87 0.93 -6.53
C LEU A 95 24.62 0.84 -8.03
N GLY A 96 24.21 -0.31 -8.53
CA GLY A 96 24.03 -0.52 -9.96
C GLY A 96 23.39 -1.85 -10.28
N LEU A 97 22.94 -1.98 -11.53
CA LEU A 97 22.32 -3.20 -12.03
C LEU A 97 23.28 -3.91 -13.00
N PRO A 98 23.39 -5.24 -12.91
CA PRO A 98 23.99 -6.03 -13.98
C PRO A 98 23.27 -5.74 -15.30
N VAL A 99 24.05 -5.63 -16.40
CA VAL A 99 23.48 -5.37 -17.74
C VAL A 99 22.44 -6.42 -18.13
N TYR A 100 22.70 -7.69 -17.80
CA TYR A 100 21.78 -8.80 -18.04
C TYR A 100 20.42 -8.61 -17.35
N ASP A 101 20.42 -8.15 -16.09
CA ASP A 101 19.19 -7.92 -15.34
C ASP A 101 18.40 -6.76 -15.95
N LEU A 102 19.08 -5.68 -16.34
CA LEU A 102 18.47 -4.54 -17.01
C LEU A 102 17.83 -4.95 -18.35
N GLU A 103 18.53 -5.73 -19.18
CA GLU A 103 17.99 -6.25 -20.44
C GLU A 103 16.76 -7.16 -20.19
N SER A 104 16.81 -8.00 -19.16
CA SER A 104 15.68 -8.85 -18.76
C SER A 104 14.46 -8.02 -18.35
N MET A 105 14.66 -6.95 -17.58
CA MET A 105 13.59 -6.04 -17.15
C MET A 105 12.95 -5.28 -18.30
N MET A 106 13.70 -4.96 -19.36
CA MET A 106 13.13 -4.33 -20.56
C MET A 106 12.17 -5.26 -21.30
N LEU A 107 12.46 -6.57 -21.29
CA LEU A 107 11.74 -7.57 -22.07
C LEU A 107 10.66 -8.31 -21.27
N SER A 108 10.69 -8.27 -19.94
CA SER A 108 9.80 -9.05 -19.07
C SER A 108 9.04 -8.18 -18.08
N PRO A 109 7.73 -8.39 -17.90
CA PRO A 109 6.93 -7.61 -16.94
C PRO A 109 7.23 -7.96 -15.49
N ASN A 110 7.37 -6.93 -14.65
CA ASN A 110 7.42 -7.07 -13.19
C ASN A 110 6.00 -7.30 -12.64
N ARG A 111 5.83 -8.37 -11.83
CA ARG A 111 4.54 -8.78 -11.22
C ARG A 111 4.53 -8.66 -9.70
N GLU A 112 5.42 -7.84 -9.12
CA GLU A 112 5.41 -7.52 -7.68
C GLU A 112 4.13 -6.76 -7.28
N ASN A 113 3.57 -5.95 -8.17
CA ASN A 113 2.32 -5.22 -8.00
C ASN A 113 1.43 -5.44 -9.24
N SER A 114 0.28 -6.07 -9.05
CA SER A 114 -0.68 -6.45 -10.11
C SER A 114 -1.40 -5.27 -10.76
N ASN A 115 -1.26 -4.05 -10.22
CA ASN A 115 -1.75 -2.81 -10.82
C ASN A 115 -0.76 -2.20 -11.84
N THR A 116 0.43 -2.81 -12.02
CA THR A 116 1.46 -2.35 -12.97
C THR A 116 1.23 -2.94 -14.35
N SER A 117 1.25 -2.08 -15.37
CA SER A 117 1.31 -2.51 -16.78
C SER A 117 2.75 -2.49 -17.28
N HIS A 118 3.08 -3.28 -18.31
CA HIS A 118 4.43 -3.28 -18.90
C HIS A 118 4.60 -2.14 -19.90
N ASN A 119 5.25 -1.06 -19.49
CA ASN A 119 5.45 0.15 -20.29
C ASN A 119 6.78 0.85 -19.89
N PRO A 120 7.24 1.89 -20.62
CA PRO A 120 8.48 2.59 -20.28
C PRO A 120 8.54 3.13 -18.84
N GLU A 121 7.44 3.67 -18.31
CA GLU A 121 7.40 4.19 -16.94
C GLU A 121 7.47 3.08 -15.89
N SER A 122 6.85 1.92 -16.13
CA SER A 122 6.97 0.77 -15.22
C SER A 122 8.39 0.20 -15.19
N ILE A 123 9.09 0.22 -16.33
CA ILE A 123 10.48 -0.20 -16.45
C ILE A 123 11.38 0.79 -15.70
N ASN A 124 11.21 2.09 -15.93
CA ASN A 124 11.93 3.16 -15.22
C ASN A 124 11.72 3.05 -13.70
N LEU A 125 10.48 2.83 -13.27
CA LEU A 125 10.17 2.61 -11.86
C LEU A 125 10.90 1.38 -11.32
N SER A 126 10.83 0.24 -12.01
CA SER A 126 11.48 -1.00 -11.55
C SER A 126 13.00 -0.84 -11.40
N ILE A 127 13.65 -0.14 -12.35
CA ILE A 127 15.09 0.17 -12.28
C ILE A 127 15.40 1.03 -11.06
N ALA A 128 14.64 2.11 -10.87
CA ALA A 128 14.81 3.03 -9.73
C ALA A 128 14.59 2.30 -8.39
N GLU A 129 13.57 1.45 -8.32
CA GLU A 129 13.26 0.68 -7.11
C GLU A 129 14.39 -0.27 -6.72
N MET A 130 15.04 -0.96 -7.66
CA MET A 130 16.14 -1.86 -7.31
C MET A 130 17.32 -1.11 -6.68
N ILE A 131 17.68 0.05 -7.24
CA ILE A 131 18.76 0.90 -6.72
C ILE A 131 18.37 1.44 -5.33
N LEU A 132 17.13 1.91 -5.18
CA LEU A 132 16.64 2.44 -3.90
C LEU A 132 16.49 1.34 -2.83
N LYS A 133 16.13 0.10 -3.21
CA LYS A 133 16.09 -1.06 -2.30
C LYS A 133 17.47 -1.34 -1.73
N GLU A 134 18.50 -1.34 -2.58
CA GLU A 134 19.88 -1.57 -2.15
C GLU A 134 20.40 -0.43 -1.27
N TYR A 135 20.15 0.83 -1.67
CA TYR A 135 20.46 2.00 -0.85
C TYR A 135 19.79 1.92 0.52
N ALA A 136 18.50 1.60 0.58
CA ALA A 136 17.74 1.52 1.81
C ALA A 136 18.36 0.50 2.79
N LEU A 137 18.70 -0.69 2.31
CA LEU A 137 19.28 -1.76 3.14
C LEU A 137 20.72 -1.46 3.58
N LYS A 138 21.48 -0.70 2.80
CA LYS A 138 22.87 -0.34 3.12
C LYS A 138 22.98 0.90 4.00
N LYS A 139 22.12 1.90 3.80
CA LYS A 139 22.28 3.26 4.33
C LYS A 139 21.17 3.74 5.24
N VAL A 140 19.92 3.33 4.99
CA VAL A 140 18.77 3.80 5.76
C VAL A 140 18.52 2.90 6.97
N PHE A 141 18.54 1.59 6.76
CA PHE A 141 18.23 0.63 7.81
C PHE A 141 19.50 0.05 8.46
N PRO A 142 19.51 -0.13 9.80
CA PRO A 142 20.59 -0.81 10.50
C PRO A 142 20.78 -2.24 9.99
N GLY A 143 22.00 -2.76 10.13
CA GLY A 143 22.36 -4.09 9.64
C GLY A 143 21.47 -5.23 10.16
N GLU A 144 20.94 -5.13 11.39
CA GLU A 144 19.99 -6.14 11.91
C GLU A 144 18.65 -6.13 11.15
N VAL A 145 18.08 -4.95 10.91
CA VAL A 145 16.84 -4.79 10.11
C VAL A 145 17.05 -5.27 8.68
N ALA A 146 18.18 -4.89 8.07
CA ALA A 146 18.50 -5.29 6.71
C ALA A 146 18.67 -6.82 6.58
N ARG A 147 19.38 -7.45 7.52
CA ARG A 147 19.52 -8.91 7.57
C ARG A 147 18.18 -9.62 7.77
N ALA A 148 17.34 -9.13 8.69
CA ALA A 148 16.03 -9.71 8.93
C ALA A 148 15.13 -9.63 7.68
N HIS A 149 15.18 -8.52 6.94
CA HIS A 149 14.49 -8.39 5.66
C HIS A 149 15.00 -9.39 4.61
N LEU A 150 16.32 -9.48 4.44
CA LEU A 150 16.98 -10.34 3.43
C LEU A 150 16.77 -11.83 3.73
N ALA A 151 16.77 -12.23 5.01
CA ALA A 151 16.54 -13.60 5.44
C ALA A 151 15.06 -14.04 5.34
N GLY A 152 14.14 -13.06 5.28
CA GLY A 152 12.70 -13.31 5.29
C GLY A 152 12.09 -13.44 6.68
N ASP A 153 12.76 -12.91 7.72
CA ASP A 153 12.19 -12.86 9.08
C ASP A 153 11.14 -11.74 9.19
N ILE A 154 11.41 -10.63 8.51
CA ILE A 154 10.47 -9.53 8.30
C ILE A 154 10.40 -9.16 6.82
N HIS A 155 9.42 -8.34 6.47
CA HIS A 155 9.29 -7.73 5.16
C HIS A 155 9.09 -6.23 5.31
N LEU A 156 9.95 -5.44 4.68
CA LEU A 156 9.85 -3.98 4.60
C LEU A 156 9.07 -3.69 3.32
N HIS A 157 7.85 -3.16 3.46
CA HIS A 157 7.03 -2.81 2.30
C HIS A 157 7.56 -1.57 1.60
N ASP A 158 7.34 -1.51 0.28
CA ASP A 158 7.71 -0.39 -0.60
C ASP A 158 9.15 0.09 -0.41
N LEU A 159 10.06 -0.85 -0.19
CA LEU A 159 11.47 -0.57 0.06
C LEU A 159 12.13 0.19 -1.11
N GLY A 160 11.63 0.01 -2.33
CA GLY A 160 12.03 0.77 -3.53
C GLY A 160 11.56 2.22 -3.53
N MET A 161 10.71 2.60 -2.57
CA MET A 161 10.21 3.96 -2.36
C MET A 161 10.55 4.45 -0.94
N VAL A 162 11.75 4.08 -0.45
CA VAL A 162 12.22 4.45 0.89
C VAL A 162 12.24 5.98 1.13
N ASN A 163 12.22 6.78 0.08
CA ASN A 163 12.30 8.24 0.13
C ASN A 163 10.96 8.96 0.35
N ARG A 164 9.87 8.23 0.59
CA ARG A 164 8.55 8.81 0.85
C ARG A 164 7.75 8.01 1.88
N PRO A 165 6.66 8.58 2.47
CA PRO A 165 5.77 7.86 3.37
C PRO A 165 4.98 6.76 2.64
N TYR A 166 4.35 5.87 3.42
CA TYR A 166 3.57 4.76 2.88
C TYR A 166 2.26 5.25 2.23
N CYS A 167 1.20 5.52 2.97
CA CYS A 167 -0.10 5.90 2.41
C CYS A 167 -0.75 7.03 3.21
N SER A 168 -1.89 7.54 2.75
CA SER A 168 -2.50 8.73 3.37
C SER A 168 -4.00 8.86 3.13
N GLY A 169 -4.75 9.20 4.18
CA GLY A 169 -6.14 9.61 4.12
C GLY A 169 -6.30 11.13 4.08
N GLN A 170 -7.13 11.61 3.16
CA GLN A 170 -7.33 13.02 2.85
C GLN A 170 -8.75 13.48 3.16
N SER A 171 -8.88 14.74 3.57
CA SER A 171 -10.15 15.44 3.62
C SER A 171 -10.33 16.33 2.40
N MET A 172 -11.46 16.18 1.72
CA MET A 172 -11.87 17.07 0.62
C MET A 172 -12.01 18.52 1.09
N ALA A 173 -12.31 18.76 2.37
CA ALA A 173 -12.46 20.10 2.91
C ALA A 173 -11.18 20.94 2.77
N TYR A 174 -9.99 20.32 2.75
CA TYR A 174 -8.73 21.02 2.50
C TYR A 174 -8.71 21.64 1.09
N VAL A 175 -9.02 20.82 0.08
CA VAL A 175 -9.05 21.25 -1.33
C VAL A 175 -10.19 22.26 -1.57
N ILE A 176 -11.34 22.07 -0.93
CA ILE A 176 -12.47 23.02 -0.99
C ILE A 176 -12.04 24.38 -0.44
N ARG A 177 -11.36 24.40 0.71
CA ARG A 177 -10.99 25.64 1.40
C ARG A 177 -9.86 26.41 0.73
N TYR A 178 -8.83 25.71 0.27
CA TYR A 178 -7.58 26.33 -0.18
C TYR A 178 -7.38 26.30 -1.70
N GLY A 179 -8.17 25.52 -2.44
CA GLY A 179 -7.93 25.30 -3.86
C GLY A 179 -6.67 24.45 -4.09
N LEU A 180 -5.89 24.78 -5.13
CA LEU A 180 -4.63 24.12 -5.43
C LEU A 180 -3.50 25.14 -5.50
N ASP A 181 -2.67 25.15 -4.47
CA ASP A 181 -1.41 25.88 -4.42
C ASP A 181 -0.33 24.89 -3.96
N LEU A 182 0.37 24.31 -4.93
CA LEU A 182 1.30 23.18 -4.74
C LEU A 182 2.63 23.48 -5.46
N PRO A 183 3.79 23.29 -4.81
CA PRO A 183 5.11 23.61 -5.39
C PRO A 183 5.42 22.93 -6.73
N SER A 184 4.82 21.76 -7.00
CA SER A 184 5.02 20.99 -8.23
C SER A 184 4.15 21.46 -9.41
N ILE A 185 3.23 22.41 -9.20
CA ILE A 185 2.32 22.93 -10.23
C ILE A 185 2.59 24.43 -10.42
N THR A 186 2.84 24.85 -11.66
CA THR A 186 3.23 26.24 -11.96
C THR A 186 2.08 27.25 -11.85
N SER A 187 0.85 26.79 -11.98
CA SER A 187 -0.37 27.58 -11.84
C SER A 187 -1.03 27.36 -10.48
N VAL A 188 -1.52 28.43 -9.86
CA VAL A 188 -2.31 28.37 -8.62
C VAL A 188 -3.80 28.47 -8.95
N SER A 189 -4.61 27.56 -8.40
CA SER A 189 -6.08 27.58 -8.53
C SER A 189 -6.73 28.09 -7.25
N ALA A 190 -7.54 29.14 -7.36
CA ALA A 190 -8.45 29.55 -6.28
C ALA A 190 -9.47 28.45 -5.95
N PRO A 191 -10.06 28.45 -4.74
CA PRO A 191 -11.13 27.52 -4.35
C PRO A 191 -12.24 27.35 -5.40
N ALA A 192 -12.67 26.11 -5.64
CA ALA A 192 -13.65 25.78 -6.65
C ALA A 192 -15.00 26.45 -6.37
N ARG A 193 -15.63 27.01 -7.41
CA ARG A 193 -16.99 27.58 -7.35
C ARG A 193 -18.07 26.69 -7.96
N HIS A 194 -17.65 25.68 -8.72
CA HIS A 194 -18.53 24.75 -9.41
C HIS A 194 -18.08 23.30 -9.13
N PRO A 195 -19.02 22.34 -9.09
CA PRO A 195 -18.73 20.94 -8.72
C PRO A 195 -17.73 20.25 -9.66
N ASP A 196 -17.78 20.53 -10.96
CA ASP A 196 -16.84 20.03 -11.95
C ASP A 196 -15.41 20.52 -11.71
N VAL A 197 -15.26 21.77 -11.27
CA VAL A 197 -13.96 22.34 -10.86
C VAL A 197 -13.46 21.69 -9.56
N LEU A 198 -14.35 21.43 -8.59
CA LEU A 198 -13.97 20.72 -7.36
C LEU A 198 -13.48 19.30 -7.66
N LEU A 199 -14.24 18.57 -8.49
CA LEU A 199 -13.86 17.26 -8.99
C LEU A 199 -12.49 17.31 -9.66
N ALA A 200 -12.27 18.27 -10.55
CA ALA A 200 -10.97 18.47 -11.16
C ALA A 200 -9.87 18.69 -10.10
N HIS A 201 -10.08 19.56 -9.12
CA HIS A 201 -9.06 19.82 -8.10
C HIS A 201 -8.67 18.58 -7.31
N ILE A 202 -9.65 17.75 -6.91
CA ILE A 202 -9.40 16.52 -6.15
C ILE A 202 -8.60 15.51 -6.97
N LEU A 203 -8.90 15.38 -8.27
CA LEU A 203 -8.12 14.50 -9.17
C LEU A 203 -6.68 14.97 -9.31
N LYS A 204 -6.44 16.28 -9.48
CA LYS A 204 -5.09 16.83 -9.61
C LYS A 204 -4.32 16.69 -8.30
N MET A 205 -4.98 16.92 -7.17
CA MET A 205 -4.40 16.67 -5.86
C MET A 205 -4.03 15.20 -5.68
N THR A 206 -4.91 14.28 -6.04
CA THR A 206 -4.64 12.83 -6.01
C THR A 206 -3.42 12.48 -6.84
N SER A 207 -3.31 13.01 -8.06
CA SER A 207 -2.16 12.76 -8.95
C SER A 207 -0.84 13.25 -8.32
N VAL A 208 -0.84 14.42 -7.69
CA VAL A 208 0.33 14.95 -6.98
C VAL A 208 0.67 14.08 -5.76
N LEU A 209 -0.33 13.69 -4.97
CA LEU A 209 -0.13 12.88 -3.77
C LEU A 209 0.36 11.46 -4.11
N GLN A 210 -0.12 10.84 -5.19
CA GLN A 210 0.35 9.53 -5.66
C GLN A 210 1.87 9.52 -5.93
N ASN A 211 2.44 10.66 -6.34
CA ASN A 211 3.87 10.80 -6.54
C ASN A 211 4.65 11.03 -5.24
N ASN A 212 3.98 11.36 -4.13
CA ASN A 212 4.59 11.66 -2.84
C ASN A 212 4.32 10.61 -1.76
N PHE A 213 3.50 9.59 -2.05
CA PHE A 213 3.23 8.43 -1.19
C PHE A 213 3.55 7.14 -1.94
N ALA A 214 3.82 6.05 -1.22
CA ALA A 214 4.10 4.73 -1.80
C ALA A 214 2.82 3.92 -2.10
N GLY A 215 1.82 3.98 -1.23
CA GLY A 215 0.55 3.27 -1.28
C GLY A 215 -0.64 4.15 -1.68
N ALA A 216 -1.83 3.83 -1.16
CA ALA A 216 -3.07 4.47 -1.59
C ALA A 216 -3.29 5.88 -1.05
N ILE A 217 -4.13 6.60 -1.78
CA ILE A 217 -4.70 7.89 -1.38
C ILE A 217 -6.21 7.70 -1.14
N GLY A 218 -6.62 7.73 0.12
CA GLY A 218 -8.05 7.69 0.50
C GLY A 218 -8.65 9.08 0.61
N TRP A 219 -9.90 9.25 0.20
CA TRP A 219 -10.67 10.48 0.37
C TRP A 219 -11.86 10.23 1.29
N ASP A 220 -11.94 10.99 2.37
CA ASP A 220 -12.98 10.82 3.37
C ASP A 220 -14.28 11.55 3.02
N ALA A 221 -15.40 10.96 3.47
CA ALA A 221 -16.77 11.45 3.37
C ALA A 221 -17.10 12.18 2.05
N VAL A 222 -16.75 11.55 0.91
CA VAL A 222 -16.76 12.22 -0.39
C VAL A 222 -18.14 12.77 -0.71
N ASN A 223 -19.19 11.98 -0.52
CA ASN A 223 -20.55 12.41 -0.81
C ASN A 223 -21.08 13.48 0.16
N VAL A 224 -20.52 13.58 1.37
CA VAL A 224 -20.88 14.60 2.36
C VAL A 224 -20.23 15.94 1.99
N PHE A 225 -18.92 15.94 1.72
CA PHE A 225 -18.19 17.16 1.37
C PHE A 225 -18.55 17.71 -0.02
N PHE A 226 -19.00 16.86 -0.94
CA PHE A 226 -19.45 17.29 -2.27
C PHE A 226 -20.88 17.90 -2.24
N ALA A 227 -21.72 17.50 -1.29
CA ALA A 227 -23.14 17.85 -1.24
C ALA A 227 -23.45 19.37 -1.34
N PRO A 228 -22.69 20.29 -0.69
CA PRO A 228 -22.93 21.72 -0.81
C PRO A 228 -22.80 22.29 -2.23
N PHE A 229 -22.11 21.59 -3.14
CA PHE A 229 -21.95 21.99 -4.54
C PHE A 229 -23.07 21.50 -5.45
N LEU A 230 -23.98 20.67 -4.92
CA LEU A 230 -25.04 20.00 -5.69
C LEU A 230 -26.42 20.65 -5.51
N THR A 231 -26.56 21.59 -4.57
CA THR A 231 -27.85 22.23 -4.26
C THR A 231 -28.47 22.87 -5.50
N GLY A 232 -29.70 22.49 -5.79
CA GLY A 232 -30.48 23.02 -6.91
C GLY A 232 -30.13 22.41 -8.28
N LEU A 233 -29.20 21.46 -8.37
CA LEU A 233 -28.91 20.77 -9.62
C LEU A 233 -29.95 19.68 -9.92
N PRO A 234 -30.34 19.51 -11.20
CA PRO A 234 -31.18 18.37 -11.60
C PRO A 234 -30.39 17.06 -11.47
N TYR A 235 -31.10 15.96 -11.19
CA TYR A 235 -30.49 14.64 -10.96
C TYR A 235 -29.55 14.20 -12.10
N GLU A 236 -29.92 14.48 -13.36
CA GLU A 236 -29.07 14.16 -14.52
C GLU A 236 -27.66 14.79 -14.44
N LYS A 237 -27.56 16.00 -13.87
CA LYS A 237 -26.26 16.65 -13.66
C LYS A 237 -25.50 16.03 -12.48
N VAL A 238 -26.20 15.66 -11.41
CA VAL A 238 -25.61 14.93 -10.27
C VAL A 238 -25.04 13.58 -10.73
N ARG A 239 -25.81 12.83 -11.55
CA ARG A 239 -25.37 11.56 -12.15
C ARG A 239 -24.19 11.75 -13.10
N GLN A 240 -24.18 12.80 -13.92
CA GLN A 240 -23.04 13.10 -14.78
C GLN A 240 -21.77 13.38 -13.97
N LEU A 241 -21.86 14.09 -12.84
CA LEU A 241 -20.71 14.35 -11.96
C LEU A 241 -20.21 13.05 -11.29
N ALA A 242 -21.12 12.18 -10.86
CA ALA A 242 -20.77 10.87 -10.30
C ALA A 242 -20.05 10.00 -11.34
N GLN A 243 -20.54 10.01 -12.59
CA GLN A 243 -19.89 9.34 -13.72
C GLN A 243 -18.49 9.89 -13.96
N MET A 244 -18.34 11.21 -14.06
CA MET A 244 -17.04 11.85 -14.25
C MET A 244 -16.07 11.45 -13.14
N LEU A 245 -16.51 11.47 -11.87
CA LEU A 245 -15.66 11.15 -10.72
C LEU A 245 -15.10 9.73 -10.84
N ILE A 246 -15.98 8.74 -11.06
CA ILE A 246 -15.58 7.34 -11.12
C ILE A 246 -14.65 7.09 -12.32
N PHE A 247 -14.98 7.59 -13.50
CA PHE A 247 -14.16 7.37 -14.70
C PHE A 247 -12.79 8.05 -14.60
N GLU A 248 -12.73 9.30 -14.14
CA GLU A 248 -11.47 10.04 -14.03
C GLU A 248 -10.52 9.40 -13.02
N PHE A 249 -11.02 8.91 -11.88
CA PHE A 249 -10.18 8.17 -10.93
C PHE A 249 -9.64 6.86 -11.52
N ASN A 250 -10.45 6.09 -12.26
CA ASN A 250 -9.97 4.87 -12.93
C ASN A 250 -8.99 5.14 -14.07
N GLN A 251 -9.03 6.34 -14.65
CA GLN A 251 -8.20 6.74 -15.78
C GLN A 251 -6.99 7.57 -15.34
N LEU A 252 -6.78 7.75 -14.04
CA LEU A 252 -5.62 8.42 -13.45
C LEU A 252 -4.37 7.51 -13.51
N ALA A 253 -4.02 7.07 -14.73
CA ALA A 253 -2.95 6.11 -15.02
C ALA A 253 -1.63 6.77 -15.47
N GLY A 254 -1.62 8.09 -15.65
CA GLY A 254 -0.44 8.85 -16.06
C GLY A 254 0.54 9.18 -14.92
N GLY A 255 0.29 8.67 -13.71
CA GLY A 255 1.12 8.91 -12.53
C GLY A 255 2.33 7.96 -12.45
N ARG A 256 2.86 7.84 -11.23
CA ARG A 256 4.02 7.00 -10.88
C ARG A 256 3.95 5.59 -11.50
N GLY A 257 4.93 5.24 -12.35
CA GLY A 257 5.09 3.91 -12.92
C GLY A 257 4.05 3.51 -13.97
N GLY A 258 3.25 4.46 -14.47
CA GLY A 258 2.15 4.18 -15.41
C GLY A 258 1.03 3.33 -14.80
N GLN A 259 0.84 3.43 -13.48
CA GLN A 259 -0.20 2.72 -12.72
C GLN A 259 -1.41 3.64 -12.49
N VAL A 260 -2.62 3.06 -12.57
CA VAL A 260 -3.83 3.75 -12.08
C VAL A 260 -3.66 4.06 -10.60
N ALA A 261 -3.97 5.29 -10.20
CA ALA A 261 -3.90 5.71 -8.81
C ALA A 261 -4.73 4.80 -7.90
N PHE A 262 -4.08 4.19 -6.91
CA PHE A 262 -4.77 3.42 -5.90
C PHE A 262 -5.55 4.39 -5.02
N THR A 263 -6.88 4.38 -5.17
CA THR A 263 -7.76 5.37 -4.54
C THR A 263 -8.97 4.72 -3.90
N ASP A 264 -9.32 5.27 -2.74
CA ASP A 264 -10.45 4.85 -1.92
C ASP A 264 -11.34 6.06 -1.66
N ILE A 265 -12.65 5.87 -1.64
CA ILE A 265 -13.60 6.91 -1.25
C ILE A 265 -14.49 6.39 -0.13
N ASN A 266 -14.51 7.10 1.00
CA ASN A 266 -15.44 6.81 2.11
C ASN A 266 -16.78 7.46 1.84
N LEU A 267 -17.84 6.68 1.98
CA LEU A 267 -19.20 7.02 1.61
C LEU A 267 -20.14 6.70 2.76
N TYR A 268 -21.06 7.61 3.04
CA TYR A 268 -22.02 7.51 4.15
C TYR A 268 -23.43 7.74 3.63
N TYR A 269 -24.40 6.90 4.02
CA TYR A 269 -25.80 7.10 3.63
C TYR A 269 -26.43 8.25 4.42
N GLU A 270 -26.23 8.24 5.73
CA GLU A 270 -26.52 9.34 6.64
C GLU A 270 -25.32 10.30 6.76
N ILE A 271 -25.55 11.52 7.24
CA ILE A 271 -24.43 12.38 7.64
C ILE A 271 -23.88 11.84 8.97
N PRO A 272 -22.59 11.48 9.05
CA PRO A 272 -22.03 10.90 10.27
C PRO A 272 -21.99 11.94 11.40
N ASP A 273 -22.11 11.48 12.65
CA ASP A 273 -22.33 12.33 13.82
C ASP A 273 -21.29 13.44 13.98
N HIS A 274 -20.02 13.12 13.72
CA HIS A 274 -18.91 14.06 13.84
C HIS A 274 -18.91 15.17 12.77
N PHE A 275 -19.71 15.05 11.70
CA PHE A 275 -19.91 16.12 10.70
C PHE A 275 -21.29 16.77 10.78
N MET A 276 -22.24 16.22 11.54
CA MET A 276 -23.63 16.67 11.55
C MET A 276 -23.79 18.17 11.84
N GLU A 277 -23.12 18.67 12.88
CA GLU A 277 -23.19 20.06 13.32
C GLU A 277 -22.05 20.93 12.78
N VAL A 278 -21.19 20.37 11.92
CA VAL A 278 -20.03 21.08 11.36
C VAL A 278 -20.51 22.02 10.26
N GLN A 279 -20.03 23.27 10.30
CA GLN A 279 -20.33 24.27 9.28
C GLN A 279 -19.83 23.81 7.90
N ALA A 280 -20.72 23.73 6.93
CA ALA A 280 -20.40 23.25 5.60
C ALA A 280 -19.59 24.30 4.82
N LEU A 281 -18.53 23.83 4.18
CA LEU A 281 -17.81 24.60 3.15
C LEU A 281 -18.42 24.33 1.78
N GLY A 282 -18.62 25.39 1.01
CA GLY A 282 -19.21 25.33 -0.32
C GLY A 282 -18.42 26.11 -1.37
N PRO A 283 -19.08 26.53 -2.45
CA PRO A 283 -18.46 27.28 -3.54
C PRO A 283 -17.59 28.45 -3.09
N GLY A 284 -16.38 28.52 -3.62
CA GLY A 284 -15.37 29.53 -3.27
C GLY A 284 -14.63 29.27 -1.97
N GLY A 285 -14.77 28.08 -1.37
CA GLY A 285 -14.11 27.72 -0.11
C GLY A 285 -14.69 28.42 1.11
N LEU A 286 -15.89 29.00 0.97
CA LEU A 286 -16.55 29.79 2.00
C LEU A 286 -17.56 28.93 2.78
N PRO A 287 -17.80 29.26 4.06
CA PRO A 287 -18.96 28.74 4.79
C PRO A 287 -20.27 29.02 4.06
N THR A 288 -21.14 28.02 3.98
CA THR A 288 -22.46 28.18 3.34
C THR A 288 -23.51 28.80 4.25
N GLY A 289 -23.22 28.92 5.55
CA GLY A 289 -24.19 29.29 6.59
C GLY A 289 -25.09 28.14 7.06
N ARG A 290 -24.88 26.93 6.52
CA ARG A 290 -25.56 25.68 6.92
C ARG A 290 -24.55 24.66 7.46
N THR A 291 -25.01 23.68 8.22
CA THR A 291 -24.19 22.53 8.63
C THR A 291 -24.22 21.42 7.58
N TYR A 292 -23.27 20.48 7.60
CA TYR A 292 -23.33 19.31 6.69
C TYR A 292 -24.57 18.46 6.94
N GLY A 293 -25.08 18.37 8.17
CA GLY A 293 -26.34 17.68 8.50
C GLY A 293 -27.53 18.18 7.66
N GLN A 294 -27.55 19.47 7.31
CA GLN A 294 -28.60 20.06 6.51
C GLN A 294 -28.51 19.71 5.02
N TYR A 295 -27.40 19.13 4.55
CA TYR A 295 -27.19 18.68 3.15
C TYR A 295 -27.40 17.17 2.97
N SER A 296 -28.08 16.51 3.92
CA SER A 296 -28.33 15.05 3.88
C SER A 296 -28.97 14.60 2.56
N GLU A 297 -29.96 15.35 2.06
CA GLU A 297 -30.66 15.01 0.82
C GLU A 297 -29.73 15.07 -0.41
N GLU A 298 -28.97 16.17 -0.58
CA GLU A 298 -27.98 16.28 -1.66
C GLU A 298 -26.89 15.20 -1.57
N SER A 299 -26.48 14.85 -0.34
CA SER A 299 -25.48 13.82 -0.09
C SER A 299 -25.97 12.42 -0.49
N LYS A 300 -27.20 12.06 -0.13
CA LYS A 300 -27.85 10.78 -0.51
C LYS A 300 -28.10 10.70 -2.01
N LEU A 301 -28.51 11.79 -2.64
CA LEU A 301 -28.70 11.84 -4.09
C LEU A 301 -27.40 11.56 -4.84
N PHE A 302 -26.28 12.14 -4.39
CA PHE A 302 -24.98 11.87 -4.99
C PHE A 302 -24.49 10.46 -4.73
N LEU A 303 -24.71 9.94 -3.51
CA LEU A 303 -24.39 8.56 -3.18
C LEU A 303 -25.13 7.56 -4.07
N ARG A 304 -26.44 7.75 -4.27
CA ARG A 304 -27.23 6.93 -5.20
C ARG A 304 -26.65 6.99 -6.61
N ALA A 305 -26.36 8.18 -7.12
CA ALA A 305 -25.75 8.37 -8.43
C ALA A 305 -24.40 7.65 -8.59
N LEU A 306 -23.54 7.67 -7.57
CA LEU A 306 -22.28 6.92 -7.56
C LEU A 306 -22.53 5.42 -7.70
N PHE A 307 -23.45 4.86 -6.90
CA PHE A 307 -23.76 3.43 -6.93
C PHE A 307 -24.45 2.98 -8.23
N GLU A 308 -25.23 3.84 -8.88
CA GLU A 308 -25.76 3.58 -10.23
C GLU A 308 -24.65 3.42 -11.26
N VAL A 309 -23.65 4.32 -11.24
CA VAL A 309 -22.49 4.22 -12.14
C VAL A 309 -21.67 2.96 -11.83
N TYR A 310 -21.43 2.64 -10.55
CA TYR A 310 -20.76 1.38 -10.20
C TYR A 310 -21.52 0.15 -10.70
N LEU A 311 -22.86 0.17 -10.63
CA LEU A 311 -23.71 -0.93 -11.11
C LEU A 311 -23.66 -1.09 -12.63
N GLU A 312 -23.55 0.00 -13.38
CA GLU A 312 -23.39 -0.05 -14.83
C GLU A 312 -22.04 -0.68 -15.21
N GLY A 313 -20.97 -0.23 -14.56
CA GLY A 313 -19.59 -0.57 -14.92
C GLY A 313 -19.05 0.30 -16.06
N ASP A 314 -17.90 -0.09 -16.63
CA ASP A 314 -17.32 0.61 -17.79
C ASP A 314 -18.19 0.45 -19.06
N SER A 315 -17.75 0.99 -20.19
CA SER A 315 -18.48 0.87 -21.47
C SER A 315 -18.70 -0.57 -21.97
N ARG A 316 -18.05 -1.56 -21.35
CA ARG A 316 -18.18 -2.99 -21.62
C ARG A 316 -18.90 -3.73 -20.48
N GLY A 317 -19.38 -3.00 -19.47
CA GLY A 317 -19.96 -3.54 -18.26
C GLY A 317 -18.93 -4.16 -17.29
N GLN A 318 -17.64 -3.89 -17.45
CA GLN A 318 -16.61 -4.34 -16.53
C GLN A 318 -16.78 -3.65 -15.16
N PRO A 319 -16.57 -4.35 -14.03
CA PRO A 319 -16.46 -3.67 -12.74
C PRO A 319 -15.28 -2.68 -12.75
N PHE A 320 -15.48 -1.53 -12.09
CA PHE A 320 -14.41 -0.57 -11.84
C PHE A 320 -13.46 -1.09 -10.75
N PHE A 321 -12.16 -0.83 -10.92
CA PHE A 321 -11.14 -1.28 -9.95
C PHE A 321 -10.93 -0.22 -8.87
N PHE A 322 -11.06 1.05 -9.24
CA PHE A 322 -10.94 2.23 -8.39
C PHE A 322 -12.10 3.22 -8.68
N PRO A 323 -12.19 4.35 -7.97
CA PRO A 323 -11.85 4.36 -6.56
C PRO A 323 -12.71 3.30 -5.84
N LYS A 324 -12.21 2.67 -4.79
CA LYS A 324 -13.01 1.69 -4.04
C LYS A 324 -14.11 2.42 -3.27
N PRO A 325 -15.39 2.02 -3.41
CA PRO A 325 -16.46 2.59 -2.59
C PRO A 325 -16.53 1.88 -1.24
N LEU A 326 -16.02 2.56 -0.20
CA LEU A 326 -16.13 2.12 1.19
C LEU A 326 -17.43 2.68 1.75
N LEU A 327 -18.48 1.85 1.81
CA LEU A 327 -19.75 2.21 2.40
C LEU A 327 -19.69 1.94 3.91
N HIS A 328 -19.77 3.01 4.69
CA HIS A 328 -19.83 2.94 6.13
C HIS A 328 -21.24 2.59 6.60
N ILE A 329 -21.32 1.57 7.46
CA ILE A 329 -22.53 1.11 8.13
C ILE A 329 -22.36 1.47 9.61
N THR A 330 -23.08 2.49 10.06
CA THR A 330 -23.03 3.00 11.43
C THR A 330 -24.26 2.57 12.23
N ASP A 331 -24.26 2.82 13.55
CA ASP A 331 -25.46 2.69 14.39
C ASP A 331 -26.63 3.57 13.91
N ARG A 332 -26.33 4.71 13.27
CA ARG A 332 -27.31 5.67 12.77
C ARG A 332 -27.85 5.31 11.39
N PHE A 333 -27.07 4.57 10.59
CA PHE A 333 -27.49 4.06 9.28
C PHE A 333 -28.88 3.41 9.35
N PHE A 334 -29.12 2.55 10.34
CA PHE A 334 -30.39 1.83 10.51
C PHE A 334 -31.55 2.68 11.06
N GLN A 335 -31.30 3.93 11.40
CA GLN A 335 -32.30 4.89 11.87
C GLN A 335 -32.68 5.88 10.74
N GLU A 336 -31.86 5.97 9.70
CA GLU A 336 -32.03 6.95 8.62
C GLU A 336 -33.15 6.55 7.66
N PRO A 337 -34.14 7.41 7.38
CA PRO A 337 -35.22 7.08 6.45
C PRO A 337 -34.70 6.63 5.08
N GLY A 338 -35.15 5.47 4.62
CA GLY A 338 -34.77 4.87 3.33
C GLY A 338 -33.56 3.92 3.38
N TRP A 339 -32.98 3.67 4.56
CA TRP A 339 -31.79 2.82 4.71
C TRP A 339 -31.98 1.40 4.16
N GLU A 340 -33.17 0.79 4.32
CA GLU A 340 -33.44 -0.59 3.84
C GLU A 340 -33.33 -0.67 2.31
N GLU A 341 -33.95 0.28 1.62
CA GLU A 341 -33.92 0.36 0.17
C GLU A 341 -32.48 0.58 -0.33
N PHE A 342 -31.76 1.51 0.31
CA PHE A 342 -30.40 1.81 -0.08
C PHE A 342 -29.43 0.66 0.22
N LEU A 343 -29.54 -0.01 1.37
CA LEU A 343 -28.70 -1.16 1.70
C LEU A 343 -28.92 -2.30 0.69
N ARG A 344 -30.18 -2.56 0.32
CA ARG A 344 -30.51 -3.54 -0.73
C ARG A 344 -29.92 -3.12 -2.08
N PHE A 345 -29.93 -1.83 -2.42
CA PHE A 345 -29.29 -1.33 -3.64
C PHE A 345 -27.76 -1.49 -3.60
N ALA A 346 -27.11 -1.13 -2.50
CA ALA A 346 -25.67 -1.32 -2.31
C ALA A 346 -25.26 -2.80 -2.40
N CYS A 347 -26.11 -3.70 -1.88
CA CYS A 347 -25.95 -5.15 -2.00
C CYS A 347 -26.18 -5.67 -3.42
N LEU A 348 -27.05 -5.04 -4.21
CA LEU A 348 -27.19 -5.34 -5.64
C LEU A 348 -25.87 -5.03 -6.38
N VAL A 349 -25.27 -3.87 -6.12
CA VAL A 349 -23.95 -3.52 -6.68
C VAL A 349 -22.88 -4.51 -6.24
N ALA A 350 -22.89 -4.93 -4.96
CA ALA A 350 -21.96 -5.92 -4.45
C ALA A 350 -22.13 -7.30 -5.11
N SER A 351 -23.39 -7.75 -5.31
CA SER A 351 -23.69 -9.02 -5.99
C SER A 351 -23.27 -8.98 -7.46
N GLU A 352 -23.62 -7.92 -8.19
CA GLU A 352 -23.41 -7.82 -9.63
C GLU A 352 -21.96 -7.48 -10.00
N LYS A 353 -21.32 -6.58 -9.25
CA LYS A 353 -19.99 -6.02 -9.59
C LYS A 353 -18.93 -6.27 -8.54
N GLY A 354 -19.30 -6.54 -7.29
CA GLY A 354 -18.36 -6.73 -6.18
C GLY A 354 -17.67 -5.44 -5.72
N SER A 355 -18.09 -4.28 -6.22
CA SER A 355 -17.40 -3.02 -5.95
C SER A 355 -17.54 -2.57 -4.50
N THR A 356 -18.69 -2.83 -3.86
CA THR A 356 -19.01 -2.33 -2.51
C THR A 356 -18.21 -3.02 -1.42
N TYR A 357 -17.55 -2.23 -0.57
CA TYR A 357 -16.98 -2.67 0.70
C TYR A 357 -17.85 -2.16 1.84
N PHE A 358 -18.23 -3.04 2.75
CA PHE A 358 -19.02 -2.65 3.92
C PHE A 358 -18.09 -2.49 5.11
N VAL A 359 -17.93 -1.25 5.58
CA VAL A 359 -17.14 -0.88 6.74
C VAL A 359 -18.08 -0.72 7.93
N PHE A 360 -17.80 -1.38 9.04
CA PHE A 360 -18.69 -1.43 10.19
C PHE A 360 -18.19 -0.55 11.33
N ASP A 361 -18.88 0.57 11.52
CA ASP A 361 -18.56 1.58 12.53
C ASP A 361 -19.52 1.42 13.72
N ARG A 362 -19.02 0.84 14.81
CA ARG A 362 -19.85 0.49 15.98
C ARG A 362 -19.53 1.37 17.17
N GLY A 363 -20.52 1.59 18.02
CA GLY A 363 -20.35 2.18 19.35
C GLY A 363 -20.10 3.68 19.35
N GLY A 364 -20.56 4.38 18.30
CA GLY A 364 -20.34 5.83 18.16
C GLY A 364 -18.88 6.24 17.93
N VAL A 365 -17.98 5.29 17.69
CA VAL A 365 -16.59 5.57 17.36
C VAL A 365 -16.51 5.89 15.87
N ALA A 366 -16.17 7.14 15.55
CA ALA A 366 -15.90 7.53 14.19
C ALA A 366 -14.60 6.86 13.71
N LYS A 367 -14.64 6.24 12.54
CA LYS A 367 -13.48 5.62 11.92
C LYS A 367 -13.20 6.28 10.59
N LEU A 368 -11.94 6.67 10.37
CA LEU A 368 -11.50 7.21 9.10
C LEU A 368 -10.69 6.16 8.36
N SER A 369 -11.16 5.76 7.19
CA SER A 369 -10.42 4.82 6.34
C SER A 369 -9.44 5.59 5.44
N GLU A 370 -8.13 5.37 5.63
CA GLU A 370 -7.07 6.10 4.94
C GLU A 370 -6.59 5.42 3.63
N CYS A 371 -6.57 4.08 3.59
CA CYS A 371 -5.98 3.32 2.47
C CYS A 371 -6.23 1.82 2.59
N CYS A 372 -6.62 1.13 1.51
CA CYS A 372 -6.82 -0.32 1.38
C CYS A 372 -7.83 -0.94 2.36
N ARG A 373 -7.48 -0.90 3.66
CA ARG A 373 -8.15 -1.41 4.86
C ARG A 373 -7.80 -0.56 6.10
N LEU A 374 -6.80 0.33 6.03
CA LEU A 374 -6.41 1.28 7.07
C LEU A 374 -7.61 2.07 7.52
N SER A 375 -8.02 1.82 8.75
CA SER A 375 -9.13 2.46 9.42
C SER A 375 -8.66 2.78 10.83
N PHE A 376 -8.73 4.04 11.23
CA PHE A 376 -8.34 4.47 12.57
C PHE A 376 -9.56 4.98 13.31
N GLU A 377 -9.70 4.53 14.55
CA GLU A 377 -10.59 5.16 15.51
C GLU A 377 -10.11 6.59 15.78
N LEU A 378 -11.00 7.56 15.58
CA LEU A 378 -10.71 8.97 15.86
C LEU A 378 -10.53 9.15 17.37
N SER A 379 -9.41 9.76 17.78
CA SER A 379 -9.21 10.16 19.17
C SER A 379 -10.16 11.31 19.55
N GLU A 380 -10.27 11.61 20.85
CA GLU A 380 -11.01 12.81 21.30
C GLU A 380 -10.45 14.12 20.73
N GLU A 381 -9.15 14.15 20.40
CA GLU A 381 -8.55 15.27 19.68
C GLU A 381 -9.03 15.33 18.24
N ASP A 382 -9.06 14.19 17.54
CA ASP A 382 -9.50 14.12 16.15
C ASP A 382 -10.99 14.43 15.99
N LEU A 383 -11.83 14.01 16.94
CA LEU A 383 -13.24 14.39 17.00
C LEU A 383 -13.43 15.91 17.20
N ARG A 384 -12.56 16.56 17.98
CA ARG A 384 -12.55 18.04 18.08
C ARG A 384 -12.10 18.68 16.79
N GLU A 385 -11.13 18.08 16.09
CA GLU A 385 -10.68 18.53 14.77
C GLU A 385 -11.71 18.32 13.66
N ALA A 386 -12.73 17.48 13.85
CA ALA A 386 -13.84 17.34 12.91
C ALA A 386 -14.60 18.67 12.68
N ALA A 387 -14.57 19.58 13.66
CA ALA A 387 -15.06 20.96 13.50
C ALA A 387 -14.25 21.79 12.50
N THR A 388 -13.01 21.38 12.21
CA THR A 388 -12.11 21.95 11.21
C THR A 388 -11.69 20.87 10.21
N PRO A 389 -12.61 20.36 9.38
CA PRO A 389 -12.41 19.12 8.63
C PRO A 389 -11.22 19.19 7.65
N TRP A 390 -10.74 20.38 7.25
CA TRP A 390 -9.53 20.52 6.43
C TRP A 390 -8.23 20.11 7.13
N LYS A 391 -8.23 20.00 8.47
CA LYS A 391 -7.10 19.49 9.27
C LYS A 391 -7.03 17.96 9.35
N MET A 392 -8.10 17.27 8.95
CA MET A 392 -8.20 15.80 8.95
C MET A 392 -7.39 15.21 7.77
N ARG A 393 -6.07 15.29 7.90
CA ARG A 393 -5.07 14.74 6.98
C ARG A 393 -4.21 13.76 7.77
N TYR A 394 -4.25 12.50 7.38
CA TYR A 394 -3.59 11.43 8.12
C TYR A 394 -2.66 10.61 7.23
N CYS A 395 -1.70 9.93 7.85
CA CYS A 395 -0.68 9.18 7.12
C CYS A 395 -0.21 7.98 7.91
N ALA A 396 -0.06 6.85 7.22
CA ALA A 396 0.83 5.78 7.66
C ALA A 396 2.21 5.99 7.05
N LEU A 397 3.24 6.05 7.89
CA LEU A 397 4.59 6.38 7.46
C LEU A 397 5.31 5.18 6.83
N GLN A 398 5.07 3.98 7.36
CA GLN A 398 5.73 2.74 6.94
C GLN A 398 4.93 1.51 7.38
N ASN A 399 5.08 0.42 6.62
CA ASN A 399 4.59 -0.91 6.96
C ASN A 399 5.75 -1.93 7.02
N VAL A 400 5.79 -2.73 8.09
CA VAL A 400 6.72 -3.85 8.27
C VAL A 400 5.97 -5.11 8.69
N THR A 401 6.00 -6.16 7.87
CA THR A 401 5.31 -7.44 8.18
C THR A 401 6.26 -8.47 8.79
N ILE A 402 5.79 -9.18 9.81
CA ILE A 402 6.49 -10.28 10.46
C ILE A 402 6.07 -11.63 9.87
N ASN A 403 7.04 -12.50 9.55
CA ASN A 403 6.83 -13.84 9.03
C ASN A 403 6.52 -14.83 10.16
N LEU A 404 5.23 -15.05 10.48
CA LEU A 404 4.84 -15.91 11.59
C LEU A 404 5.21 -17.40 11.39
N PRO A 405 5.06 -18.01 10.20
CA PRO A 405 5.49 -19.39 9.96
C PRO A 405 6.96 -19.63 10.30
N ARG A 406 7.84 -18.70 9.91
CA ARG A 406 9.28 -18.78 10.23
C ARG A 406 9.56 -18.82 11.73
N ILE A 407 8.78 -18.08 12.51
CA ILE A 407 8.90 -18.07 13.98
C ILE A 407 8.56 -19.46 14.53
N ALA A 408 7.49 -20.09 14.03
CA ALA A 408 7.14 -21.47 14.41
C ALA A 408 8.25 -22.47 14.06
N TYR A 409 8.83 -22.37 12.86
CA TYR A 409 9.90 -23.29 12.43
C TYR A 409 11.15 -23.17 13.31
N ARG A 410 11.48 -21.96 13.77
CA ARG A 410 12.60 -21.72 14.69
C ARG A 410 12.32 -22.16 16.11
N ALA A 411 11.07 -22.01 16.57
CA ALA A 411 10.67 -22.40 17.91
C ALA A 411 10.64 -23.93 18.11
N GLY A 412 10.49 -24.70 17.03
CA GLY A 412 10.58 -26.17 17.09
C GLY A 412 9.51 -26.82 17.99
N GLY A 413 8.35 -26.17 18.13
CA GLY A 413 7.26 -26.61 19.00
C GLY A 413 7.32 -26.08 20.44
N ASP A 414 8.37 -25.36 20.84
CA ASP A 414 8.43 -24.73 22.15
C ASP A 414 7.67 -23.39 22.18
N ARG A 415 6.69 -23.29 23.08
CA ARG A 415 5.78 -22.14 23.14
C ARG A 415 6.45 -20.92 23.76
N GLU A 416 7.40 -21.09 24.67
CA GLU A 416 8.15 -19.97 25.26
C GLU A 416 9.04 -19.33 24.19
N SER A 417 9.86 -20.13 23.51
CA SER A 417 10.69 -19.71 22.38
C SER A 417 9.86 -19.04 21.27
N LEU A 418 8.64 -19.50 21.00
CA LEU A 418 7.74 -18.89 20.02
C LEU A 418 7.49 -17.41 20.30
N PHE A 419 7.12 -17.07 21.54
CA PHE A 419 6.82 -15.70 21.94
C PHE A 419 8.09 -14.86 22.10
N GLU A 420 9.21 -15.44 22.55
CA GLU A 420 10.50 -14.73 22.62
C GLU A 420 11.00 -14.30 21.23
N ILE A 421 10.92 -15.19 20.23
CA ILE A 421 11.32 -14.87 18.86
C ILE A 421 10.35 -13.84 18.25
N LEU A 422 9.05 -13.98 18.50
CA LEU A 422 8.04 -12.99 18.06
C LEU A 422 8.34 -11.60 18.63
N ASP A 423 8.59 -11.51 19.94
CA ASP A 423 8.94 -10.25 20.61
C ASP A 423 10.16 -9.60 19.95
N ARG A 424 11.22 -10.39 19.74
CA ARG A 424 12.44 -9.91 19.09
C ARG A 424 12.15 -9.37 17.68
N MET A 425 11.31 -10.04 16.89
CA MET A 425 10.98 -9.57 15.53
C MET A 425 10.15 -8.28 15.56
N MET A 426 9.30 -8.10 16.57
CA MET A 426 8.58 -6.84 16.79
C MET A 426 9.51 -5.69 17.18
N GLU A 427 10.54 -5.94 18.00
CA GLU A 427 11.58 -4.96 18.30
C GLU A 427 12.36 -4.54 17.04
N VAL A 428 12.69 -5.49 16.16
CA VAL A 428 13.36 -5.21 14.88
C VAL A 428 12.45 -4.38 13.97
N ALA A 429 11.15 -4.69 13.91
CA ALA A 429 10.18 -3.89 13.15
C ALA A 429 10.06 -2.46 13.70
N ALA A 430 10.02 -2.29 15.02
CA ALA A 430 10.01 -0.98 15.66
C ALA A 430 11.28 -0.17 15.36
N LEU A 431 12.45 -0.81 15.38
CA LEU A 431 13.71 -0.18 14.99
C LEU A 431 13.68 0.30 13.53
N ALA A 432 13.05 -0.47 12.63
CA ALA A 432 12.88 -0.04 11.24
C ALA A 432 12.03 1.24 11.15
N HIS A 433 10.94 1.33 11.93
CA HIS A 433 10.08 2.52 11.99
C HIS A 433 10.81 3.77 12.47
N VAL A 434 11.57 3.67 13.56
CA VAL A 434 12.38 4.78 14.08
C VAL A 434 13.32 5.31 12.99
N ARG A 435 14.03 4.41 12.31
CA ARG A 435 15.04 4.77 11.30
C ARG A 435 14.44 5.36 10.04
N LYS A 436 13.32 4.82 9.57
CA LYS A 436 12.58 5.39 8.45
C LYS A 436 12.05 6.80 8.78
N ARG A 437 11.59 7.01 10.01
CA ARG A 437 11.09 8.32 10.47
C ARG A 437 12.21 9.36 10.54
N GLU A 438 13.37 9.01 11.08
CA GLU A 438 14.56 9.87 11.10
C GLU A 438 14.93 10.29 9.67
N PHE A 439 15.06 9.32 8.76
CA PHE A 439 15.41 9.56 7.36
C PHE A 439 14.42 10.49 6.64
N LEU A 440 13.11 10.28 6.80
CA LEU A 440 12.11 11.17 6.20
C LEU A 440 12.08 12.55 6.86
N SER A 441 12.35 12.64 8.16
CA SER A 441 12.39 13.92 8.87
C SER A 441 13.52 14.81 8.35
N GLU A 442 14.69 14.23 8.05
CA GLU A 442 15.78 14.95 7.39
C GLU A 442 15.37 15.49 6.02
N MET A 443 14.70 14.67 5.19
CA MET A 443 14.22 15.12 3.88
C MET A 443 13.15 16.22 3.99
N LEU A 444 12.22 16.11 4.93
CA LEU A 444 11.16 17.08 5.18
C LEU A 444 11.72 18.40 5.74
N SER A 445 12.82 18.36 6.49
CA SER A 445 13.50 19.55 7.02
C SER A 445 14.02 20.52 5.94
N LEU A 446 14.17 20.04 4.70
CA LEU A 446 14.52 20.86 3.53
C LEU A 446 13.36 21.77 3.07
N GLY A 447 12.16 21.57 3.59
CA GLY A 447 10.99 22.43 3.36
C GLY A 447 10.62 22.55 1.88
N SER A 448 10.26 23.76 1.44
CA SER A 448 9.79 24.04 0.07
C SER A 448 10.85 23.84 -1.03
N LYS A 449 12.13 23.69 -0.67
CA LYS A 449 13.23 23.40 -1.59
C LYS A 449 13.59 21.91 -1.64
N GLY A 450 12.97 21.12 -0.77
CA GLY A 450 13.24 19.70 -0.64
C GLY A 450 12.49 18.83 -1.65
N PRO A 451 12.86 17.55 -1.77
CA PRO A 451 12.18 16.58 -2.64
C PRO A 451 10.74 16.27 -2.19
N LEU A 452 10.39 16.58 -0.94
CA LEU A 452 9.05 16.39 -0.37
C LEU A 452 8.31 17.73 -0.16
N ALA A 453 8.66 18.78 -0.92
CA ALA A 453 8.11 20.13 -0.75
C ALA A 453 6.57 20.19 -0.74
N VAL A 454 5.91 19.35 -1.53
CA VAL A 454 4.43 19.22 -1.55
C VAL A 454 3.87 18.88 -0.17
N LEU A 455 4.56 18.01 0.58
CA LEU A 455 4.14 17.59 1.91
C LEU A 455 4.46 18.64 2.99
N CYS A 456 5.24 19.67 2.66
CA CYS A 456 5.63 20.75 3.56
C CYS A 456 4.82 22.04 3.34
N VAL A 457 3.84 22.05 2.42
CA VAL A 457 2.94 23.19 2.22
C VAL A 457 2.18 23.49 3.51
N ASP A 458 2.03 24.77 3.84
CA ASP A 458 1.34 25.24 5.03
C ASP A 458 0.29 26.29 4.63
N HIS A 459 -0.99 25.91 4.73
CA HIS A 459 -2.14 26.78 4.50
C HIS A 459 -2.98 26.99 5.77
N ASP A 460 -2.72 26.23 6.84
CA ASP A 460 -3.55 26.18 8.05
C ASP A 460 -2.77 26.22 9.38
N GLY A 461 -1.50 26.67 9.32
CA GLY A 461 -0.57 26.79 10.43
C GLY A 461 0.21 25.49 10.73
N GLU A 462 0.06 24.47 9.89
CA GLU A 462 0.70 23.16 10.01
C GLU A 462 1.13 22.68 8.62
N THR A 463 2.22 21.89 8.56
CA THR A 463 2.62 21.25 7.31
C THR A 463 1.55 20.28 6.81
N TYR A 464 1.47 20.10 5.49
CA TYR A 464 0.50 19.21 4.88
C TYR A 464 0.55 17.81 5.49
N ILE A 465 1.76 17.22 5.60
CA ILE A 465 1.98 16.01 6.38
C ILE A 465 2.15 16.34 7.87
N ARG A 466 1.35 15.70 8.71
CA ARG A 466 1.37 15.86 10.17
C ARG A 466 2.11 14.69 10.81
N LEU A 467 3.45 14.74 10.81
CA LEU A 467 4.30 13.63 11.29
C LEU A 467 4.06 13.23 12.75
N ASN A 468 3.60 14.15 13.59
CA ASN A 468 3.21 13.85 14.97
C ASN A 468 1.94 12.98 15.05
N LYS A 469 1.08 13.02 14.03
CA LYS A 469 -0.11 12.19 13.90
C LYS A 469 0.08 10.96 13.02
N SER A 470 1.29 10.71 12.52
CA SER A 470 1.53 9.58 11.62
C SER A 470 1.54 8.23 12.35
N SER A 471 0.90 7.25 11.74
CA SER A 471 0.87 5.86 12.21
C SER A 471 2.02 5.05 11.60
N HIS A 472 2.44 3.98 12.29
CA HIS A 472 3.48 3.05 11.87
C HIS A 472 2.92 1.63 12.01
N LEU A 473 2.98 0.85 10.94
CA LEU A 473 2.24 -0.40 10.84
C LEU A 473 3.16 -1.59 11.03
N ILE A 474 2.86 -2.42 12.03
CA ILE A 474 3.42 -3.76 12.13
C ILE A 474 2.36 -4.72 11.59
N GLY A 475 2.68 -5.37 10.48
CA GLY A 475 1.83 -6.37 9.85
C GLY A 475 2.19 -7.79 10.28
N LEU A 476 1.27 -8.72 10.05
CA LEU A 476 1.53 -10.16 10.20
C LEU A 476 1.13 -10.93 8.93
N ILE A 477 1.66 -12.15 8.80
CA ILE A 477 1.31 -13.08 7.72
C ILE A 477 1.50 -14.53 8.15
N GLY A 478 0.67 -15.42 7.62
CA GLY A 478 0.79 -16.86 7.84
C GLY A 478 0.44 -17.31 9.26
N LEU A 479 -0.53 -16.66 9.91
CA LEU A 479 -0.99 -17.08 11.24
C LEU A 479 -1.54 -18.52 11.20
N GLU A 480 -2.27 -18.86 10.14
CA GLU A 480 -2.80 -20.22 9.92
C GLU A 480 -1.67 -21.26 9.87
N GLU A 481 -0.61 -21.00 9.09
CA GLU A 481 0.52 -21.93 8.99
C GLU A 481 1.36 -21.97 10.27
N MET A 482 1.54 -20.85 10.99
CA MET A 482 2.18 -20.83 12.31
C MET A 482 1.41 -21.72 13.29
N VAL A 483 0.10 -21.52 13.42
CA VAL A 483 -0.74 -22.29 14.35
C VAL A 483 -0.74 -23.76 13.98
N HIS A 484 -0.87 -24.07 12.69
CA HIS A 484 -0.85 -25.45 12.20
C HIS A 484 0.49 -26.12 12.48
N CYS A 485 1.61 -25.40 12.32
CA CYS A 485 2.94 -25.91 12.64
C CYS A 485 3.11 -26.22 14.14
N VAL A 486 2.58 -25.37 15.02
CA VAL A 486 2.74 -25.53 16.48
C VAL A 486 1.80 -26.58 17.06
N THR A 487 0.54 -26.62 16.60
CA THR A 487 -0.51 -27.44 17.20
C THR A 487 -0.82 -28.73 16.44
N GLY A 488 -0.36 -28.84 15.19
CA GLY A 488 -0.74 -29.92 14.29
C GLY A 488 -2.18 -29.86 13.78
N LYS A 489 -2.92 -28.77 14.07
CA LYS A 489 -4.31 -28.55 13.62
C LYS A 489 -4.51 -27.14 13.07
N ARG A 490 -5.44 -26.98 12.12
CA ARG A 490 -5.77 -25.66 11.57
C ARG A 490 -6.68 -24.87 12.52
N MET A 491 -6.67 -23.53 12.42
CA MET A 491 -7.43 -22.68 13.36
C MET A 491 -8.94 -22.96 13.36
N HIS A 492 -9.50 -23.34 12.21
CA HIS A 492 -10.94 -23.62 12.07
C HIS A 492 -11.35 -25.04 12.48
N GLU A 493 -10.39 -25.94 12.71
CA GLU A 493 -10.63 -27.36 13.01
C GLU A 493 -10.62 -27.64 14.53
N ASP A 494 -9.99 -26.78 15.32
CA ASP A 494 -9.74 -27.02 16.74
C ASP A 494 -9.73 -25.75 17.57
N ARG A 495 -10.31 -25.86 18.78
CA ARG A 495 -10.44 -24.73 19.69
C ARG A 495 -9.10 -24.26 20.27
N GLU A 496 -8.19 -25.18 20.60
CA GLU A 496 -6.87 -24.83 21.12
C GLU A 496 -6.02 -24.15 20.03
N ALA A 497 -6.15 -24.61 18.78
CA ALA A 497 -5.53 -23.96 17.62
C ALA A 497 -6.03 -22.51 17.44
N MET A 498 -7.36 -22.32 17.46
CA MET A 498 -7.96 -20.97 17.43
C MET A 498 -7.48 -20.10 18.60
N ASP A 499 -7.48 -20.63 19.82
CA ASP A 499 -7.07 -19.90 21.01
C ASP A 499 -5.58 -19.49 20.95
N LEU A 500 -4.71 -20.31 20.35
CA LEU A 500 -3.33 -19.92 20.07
C LEU A 500 -3.25 -18.78 19.06
N GLY A 501 -4.00 -18.84 17.96
CA GLY A 501 -4.03 -17.77 16.95
C GLY A 501 -4.46 -16.43 17.56
N LEU A 502 -5.49 -16.45 18.40
CA LEU A 502 -5.96 -15.27 19.13
C LEU A 502 -4.91 -14.79 20.14
N ALA A 503 -4.23 -15.69 20.85
CA ALA A 503 -3.18 -15.33 21.80
C ALA A 503 -1.98 -14.65 21.12
N VAL A 504 -1.54 -15.16 19.97
CA VAL A 504 -0.48 -14.54 19.16
C VAL A 504 -0.90 -13.15 18.70
N THR A 505 -2.10 -13.01 18.14
CA THR A 505 -2.61 -11.73 17.65
C THR A 505 -2.74 -10.71 18.80
N ARG A 506 -3.24 -11.14 19.96
CA ARG A 506 -3.34 -10.31 21.16
C ARG A 506 -1.97 -9.87 21.68
N TYR A 507 -0.99 -10.78 21.69
CA TYR A 507 0.36 -10.45 22.09
C TYR A 507 0.94 -9.34 21.21
N MET A 508 0.79 -9.47 19.89
CA MET A 508 1.26 -8.46 18.94
C MET A 508 0.56 -7.10 19.15
N ASP A 509 -0.76 -7.07 19.36
CA ASP A 509 -1.47 -5.82 19.65
C ASP A 509 -0.96 -5.16 20.95
N LEU A 510 -0.84 -5.92 22.03
CA LEU A 510 -0.29 -5.41 23.30
C LEU A 510 1.14 -4.88 23.15
N LYS A 511 1.99 -5.59 22.40
CA LYS A 511 3.35 -5.17 22.14
C LYS A 511 3.41 -3.89 21.29
N CYS A 512 2.51 -3.72 20.30
CA CYS A 512 2.38 -2.45 19.56
C CYS A 512 2.05 -1.27 20.49
N ARG A 513 1.19 -1.47 21.51
CA ARG A 513 0.86 -0.45 22.51
C ARG A 513 2.06 -0.12 23.41
N GLU A 514 2.75 -1.15 23.91
CA GLU A 514 3.99 -0.98 24.69
C GLU A 514 5.05 -0.20 23.89
N LEU A 515 5.27 -0.57 22.63
CA LEU A 515 6.20 0.12 21.73
C LEU A 515 5.77 1.57 21.48
N THR A 516 4.46 1.82 21.37
CA THR A 516 3.92 3.17 21.19
C THR A 516 4.26 4.07 22.37
N GLU A 517 4.02 3.59 23.59
CA GLU A 517 4.35 4.32 24.81
C GLU A 517 5.85 4.53 24.97
N ARG A 518 6.65 3.49 24.69
CA ARG A 518 8.11 3.54 24.87
C ARG A 518 8.83 4.42 23.85
N LEU A 519 8.37 4.45 22.59
CA LEU A 519 9.04 5.14 21.50
C LEU A 519 8.40 6.49 21.14
N GLY A 520 7.20 6.78 21.64
CA GLY A 520 6.45 7.98 21.25
C GLY A 520 6.00 7.96 19.78
N LEU A 521 5.88 6.76 19.19
CA LEU A 521 5.42 6.54 17.81
C LEU A 521 4.08 5.81 17.85
N LYS A 522 3.03 6.31 17.17
CA LYS A 522 1.78 5.56 17.05
C LYS A 522 2.02 4.29 16.24
N ILE A 523 2.19 3.15 16.90
CA ILE A 523 2.42 1.84 16.30
C ILE A 523 1.15 1.01 16.44
N VAL A 524 0.67 0.47 15.32
CA VAL A 524 -0.57 -0.30 15.28
C VAL A 524 -0.39 -1.61 14.52
N LEU A 525 -1.17 -2.62 14.90
CA LEU A 525 -1.17 -3.93 14.24
C LEU A 525 -2.04 -3.89 12.97
N GLU A 526 -1.54 -4.45 11.88
CA GLU A 526 -2.19 -4.48 10.57
C GLU A 526 -2.41 -5.92 10.05
N GLN A 527 -3.57 -6.12 9.44
CA GLN A 527 -3.85 -7.28 8.61
C GLN A 527 -3.31 -7.06 7.19
N THR A 528 -1.98 -7.22 7.03
CA THR A 528 -1.23 -7.08 5.77
C THR A 528 -1.99 -7.66 4.55
N PRO A 529 -2.23 -6.86 3.49
CA PRO A 529 -2.80 -7.37 2.23
C PRO A 529 -1.91 -8.40 1.54
N ALA A 530 -0.58 -8.35 1.75
CA ALA A 530 0.38 -9.40 1.42
C ALA A 530 0.32 -9.93 -0.03
N GLU A 531 0.20 -9.02 -1.01
CA GLU A 531 0.11 -9.39 -2.42
C GLU A 531 1.32 -10.19 -2.92
N SER A 532 2.52 -9.63 -2.72
CA SER A 532 3.78 -10.30 -3.05
C SER A 532 4.50 -10.84 -1.82
N THR A 533 4.20 -10.32 -0.63
CA THR A 533 4.79 -10.77 0.63
C THR A 533 4.50 -12.24 0.93
N ALA A 534 3.27 -12.70 0.67
CA ALA A 534 2.86 -14.11 0.83
C ALA A 534 3.74 -15.07 0.01
N TYR A 535 3.93 -14.75 -1.27
CA TYR A 535 4.76 -15.53 -2.17
C TYR A 535 6.25 -15.47 -1.79
N ARG A 536 6.76 -14.26 -1.54
CA ARG A 536 8.18 -14.03 -1.24
C ARG A 536 8.62 -14.80 0.00
N LEU A 537 7.87 -14.70 1.10
CA LEU A 537 8.23 -15.33 2.35
C LEU A 537 8.14 -16.86 2.26
N ALA A 538 7.10 -17.41 1.64
CA ALA A 538 7.00 -18.84 1.39
C ALA A 538 8.20 -19.38 0.60
N ARG A 539 8.67 -18.66 -0.44
CA ARG A 539 9.86 -19.05 -1.20
C ARG A 539 11.16 -19.01 -0.40
N LEU A 540 11.32 -17.98 0.44
CA LEU A 540 12.51 -17.88 1.30
C LEU A 540 12.50 -18.99 2.35
N ASP A 541 11.34 -19.32 2.91
CA ASP A 541 11.19 -20.37 3.91
C ASP A 541 11.46 -21.75 3.30
N LEU A 542 10.98 -22.05 2.08
CA LEU A 542 11.34 -23.28 1.36
C LEU A 542 12.85 -23.40 1.10
N LYS A 543 13.56 -22.28 0.96
CA LYS A 543 15.01 -22.26 0.74
C LYS A 543 15.78 -22.49 2.05
N PHE A 544 15.36 -21.83 3.13
CA PHE A 544 16.14 -21.79 4.37
C PHE A 544 15.68 -22.80 5.43
N PHE A 545 14.43 -23.27 5.35
CA PHE A 545 13.77 -24.21 6.26
C PHE A 545 13.04 -25.29 5.45
N PRO A 546 13.72 -26.01 4.53
CA PRO A 546 13.06 -26.90 3.57
C PRO A 546 12.23 -28.01 4.24
N ASP A 547 12.72 -28.59 5.34
CA ASP A 547 12.05 -29.70 6.03
C ASP A 547 10.72 -29.27 6.65
N GLN A 548 10.69 -28.10 7.31
CA GLN A 548 9.46 -27.58 7.92
C GLN A 548 8.56 -26.92 6.87
N ALA A 549 9.11 -26.04 6.04
CA ALA A 549 8.32 -25.23 5.11
C ALA A 549 7.59 -26.09 4.07
N SER A 550 8.20 -27.19 3.61
CA SER A 550 7.55 -28.11 2.64
C SER A 550 6.26 -28.75 3.18
N MET A 551 6.05 -28.78 4.50
CA MET A 551 4.85 -29.34 5.14
C MET A 551 3.71 -28.32 5.26
N PHE A 552 4.02 -27.02 5.37
CA PHE A 552 3.03 -26.01 5.74
C PHE A 552 2.76 -24.95 4.67
N VAL A 553 3.72 -24.70 3.78
CA VAL A 553 3.53 -23.82 2.61
C VAL A 553 2.38 -24.35 1.75
N LYS A 554 1.49 -23.44 1.33
CA LYS A 554 0.32 -23.77 0.50
C LYS A 554 0.62 -23.65 -0.99
N GLY A 555 -0.30 -24.13 -1.81
CA GLY A 555 -0.20 -24.14 -3.26
C GLY A 555 0.63 -25.30 -3.82
N ASP A 556 1.23 -25.10 -4.99
CA ASP A 556 1.91 -26.15 -5.75
C ASP A 556 3.42 -25.80 -5.92
N PRO A 557 4.31 -26.45 -5.15
CA PRO A 557 5.76 -26.27 -5.28
C PRO A 557 6.32 -26.64 -6.65
N ASP A 558 5.78 -27.64 -7.33
CA ASP A 558 6.25 -28.10 -8.65
C ASP A 558 6.00 -27.04 -9.73
N ARG A 559 4.92 -26.27 -9.58
CA ARG A 559 4.61 -25.11 -10.43
C ARG A 559 5.24 -23.80 -9.94
N GLY A 560 5.89 -23.81 -8.77
CA GLY A 560 6.36 -22.60 -8.10
C GLY A 560 5.23 -21.65 -7.69
N GLU A 561 4.00 -22.14 -7.59
CA GLU A 561 2.78 -21.40 -7.19
C GLU A 561 2.55 -21.55 -5.68
N VAL A 562 3.55 -21.18 -4.88
CA VAL A 562 3.56 -21.35 -3.42
C VAL A 562 3.11 -20.09 -2.70
N TYR A 563 2.50 -20.19 -1.52
CA TYR A 563 2.12 -19.01 -0.73
C TYR A 563 1.88 -19.33 0.75
N TYR A 564 1.83 -18.27 1.57
CA TYR A 564 1.26 -18.30 2.92
C TYR A 564 -0.10 -17.62 2.96
N THR A 565 -0.98 -18.08 3.84
CA THR A 565 -2.30 -17.47 4.03
C THR A 565 -2.13 -16.04 4.54
N ASN A 566 -2.93 -15.11 4.00
CA ASN A 566 -2.79 -13.70 4.36
C ASN A 566 -3.15 -13.47 5.84
N SER A 567 -2.23 -12.87 6.58
CA SER A 567 -2.48 -12.32 7.92
C SER A 567 -3.20 -13.30 8.88
N THR A 568 -4.40 -12.93 9.34
CA THR A 568 -5.27 -13.69 10.25
C THR A 568 -6.39 -14.43 9.52
N HIS A 569 -6.38 -14.47 8.18
CA HIS A 569 -7.39 -15.22 7.43
C HIS A 569 -7.24 -16.71 7.70
N PHE A 570 -8.35 -17.43 7.60
CA PHE A 570 -8.28 -18.88 7.51
C PHE A 570 -7.78 -19.32 6.15
N ALA A 571 -7.28 -20.55 6.08
CA ALA A 571 -6.88 -21.15 4.82
C ALA A 571 -7.99 -21.00 3.75
N TYR A 572 -7.57 -20.69 2.53
CA TYR A 572 -8.51 -20.40 1.45
C TYR A 572 -9.32 -21.62 1.02
N ASP A 573 -8.78 -22.83 1.25
CA ASP A 573 -9.41 -24.13 1.03
C ASP A 573 -10.34 -24.58 2.18
N ALA A 574 -10.37 -23.85 3.31
CA ALA A 574 -11.17 -24.20 4.47
C ALA A 574 -12.68 -24.25 4.15
N ASP A 575 -13.30 -25.39 4.45
CA ASP A 575 -14.71 -25.67 4.17
C ASP A 575 -15.61 -25.11 5.28
N LEU A 576 -15.81 -23.79 5.24
CA LEU A 576 -16.64 -23.05 6.18
C LEU A 576 -17.79 -22.36 5.43
N ASP A 577 -18.97 -22.34 6.05
CA ASP A 577 -20.03 -21.47 5.57
C ASP A 577 -19.62 -19.98 5.72
N PRO A 578 -20.12 -19.08 4.86
CA PRO A 578 -19.71 -17.68 4.87
C PRO A 578 -19.97 -16.96 6.20
N ALA A 579 -21.05 -17.30 6.90
CA ALA A 579 -21.43 -16.64 8.14
C ALA A 579 -20.45 -17.03 9.27
N THR A 580 -20.14 -18.32 9.39
CA THR A 580 -19.14 -18.82 10.34
C THR A 580 -17.76 -18.24 10.04
N ARG A 581 -17.33 -18.21 8.77
CA ARG A 581 -16.05 -17.60 8.39
C ARG A 581 -15.97 -16.13 8.82
N VAL A 582 -16.99 -15.33 8.49
CA VAL A 582 -17.04 -13.90 8.88
C VAL A 582 -17.08 -13.73 10.39
N PHE A 583 -17.83 -14.57 11.11
CA PHE A 583 -17.91 -14.51 12.56
C PHE A 583 -16.56 -14.81 13.21
N GLU A 584 -15.92 -15.93 12.83
CA GLU A 584 -14.70 -16.41 13.46
C GLU A 584 -13.47 -15.57 13.07
N GLU A 585 -13.30 -15.19 11.79
CA GLU A 585 -12.26 -14.23 11.39
C GLU A 585 -12.50 -12.86 12.06
N GLY A 586 -13.76 -12.48 12.25
CA GLY A 586 -14.16 -11.27 12.96
C GLY A 586 -13.64 -11.18 14.40
N ARG A 587 -13.33 -12.31 15.06
CA ARG A 587 -12.77 -12.33 16.42
C ARG A 587 -11.37 -11.74 16.49
N PHE A 588 -10.64 -11.72 15.37
CA PHE A 588 -9.30 -11.10 15.30
C PHE A 588 -9.36 -9.59 15.10
N HIS A 589 -10.43 -9.09 14.47
CA HIS A 589 -10.51 -7.70 13.99
C HIS A 589 -10.35 -6.64 15.11
N PRO A 590 -10.87 -6.81 16.34
CA PRO A 590 -10.65 -5.86 17.44
C PRO A 590 -9.19 -5.67 17.88
N MET A 591 -8.29 -6.57 17.51
CA MET A 591 -6.85 -6.46 17.80
C MET A 591 -6.08 -5.82 16.64
N ILE A 592 -6.71 -5.68 15.47
CA ILE A 592 -6.11 -5.10 14.27
C ILE A 592 -6.56 -3.64 14.14
N ASN A 593 -5.87 -2.75 14.84
CA ASN A 593 -6.24 -1.33 14.93
C ASN A 593 -5.93 -0.52 13.66
N ALA A 594 -5.20 -1.09 12.70
CA ALA A 594 -5.02 -0.54 11.36
C ALA A 594 -6.08 -1.07 10.38
N GLY A 595 -7.17 -1.66 10.86
CA GLY A 595 -8.27 -2.17 10.05
C GLY A 595 -8.05 -3.56 9.42
N ALA A 596 -9.15 -4.28 9.27
CA ALA A 596 -9.18 -5.69 8.89
C ALA A 596 -10.42 -6.00 8.04
N ILE A 597 -10.30 -6.97 7.14
CA ILE A 597 -11.37 -7.38 6.24
C ILE A 597 -11.51 -8.89 6.18
N THR A 598 -12.74 -9.35 6.01
CA THR A 598 -13.03 -10.72 5.57
C THR A 598 -13.60 -10.71 4.15
N HIS A 599 -13.09 -11.58 3.30
CA HIS A 599 -13.58 -11.74 1.92
C HIS A 599 -14.57 -12.89 1.85
N VAL A 600 -15.71 -12.64 1.20
CA VAL A 600 -16.66 -13.67 0.81
C VAL A 600 -16.48 -13.94 -0.68
N TRP A 601 -15.80 -15.04 -1.01
CA TRP A 601 -15.48 -15.44 -2.39
C TRP A 601 -16.71 -16.05 -3.08
N MET A 602 -17.37 -15.31 -3.97
CA MET A 602 -18.66 -15.72 -4.55
C MET A 602 -18.51 -16.56 -5.83
N GLY A 603 -17.35 -16.47 -6.50
CA GLY A 603 -17.17 -17.04 -7.83
C GLY A 603 -18.17 -16.45 -8.82
N GLU A 604 -18.82 -17.32 -9.60
CA GLU A 604 -19.82 -16.93 -10.58
C GLU A 604 -21.22 -16.62 -10.00
N ARG A 605 -21.47 -16.93 -8.73
CA ARG A 605 -22.80 -16.87 -8.12
C ARG A 605 -23.32 -15.43 -8.01
N ARG A 606 -24.63 -15.23 -8.17
CA ARG A 606 -25.33 -13.93 -8.04
C ARG A 606 -26.34 -14.00 -6.89
N PRO A 607 -25.90 -13.89 -5.63
CA PRO A 607 -26.81 -13.97 -4.49
C PRO A 607 -27.88 -12.85 -4.52
N ASP A 608 -29.04 -13.13 -3.93
CA ASP A 608 -30.12 -12.15 -3.83
C ASP A 608 -29.68 -10.93 -2.99
N PRO A 609 -29.91 -9.70 -3.47
CA PRO A 609 -29.53 -8.49 -2.73
C PRO A 609 -30.19 -8.35 -1.35
N GLY A 610 -31.40 -8.90 -1.15
CA GLY A 610 -32.07 -8.92 0.14
C GLY A 610 -31.42 -9.88 1.13
N ALA A 611 -31.00 -11.07 0.66
CA ALA A 611 -30.22 -12.01 1.46
C ALA A 611 -28.86 -11.40 1.87
N LEU A 612 -28.17 -10.72 0.96
CA LEU A 612 -26.94 -9.99 1.28
C LEU A 612 -27.19 -8.84 2.26
N ALA A 613 -28.26 -8.06 2.11
CA ALA A 613 -28.59 -6.98 3.05
C ALA A 613 -28.87 -7.53 4.46
N SER A 614 -29.60 -8.64 4.56
CA SER A 614 -29.82 -9.37 5.81
C SER A 614 -28.50 -9.87 6.42
N PHE A 615 -27.60 -10.40 5.57
CA PHE A 615 -26.27 -10.83 6.00
C PHE A 615 -25.44 -9.67 6.55
N VAL A 616 -25.34 -8.55 5.82
CA VAL A 616 -24.61 -7.34 6.25
C VAL A 616 -25.13 -6.84 7.59
N LYS A 617 -26.46 -6.77 7.76
CA LYS A 617 -27.08 -6.37 9.03
C LYS A 617 -26.72 -7.32 10.18
N LYS A 618 -26.82 -8.64 9.96
CA LYS A 618 -26.43 -9.65 10.98
C LYS A 618 -24.95 -9.59 11.34
N VAL A 619 -24.08 -9.30 10.37
CA VAL A 619 -22.65 -9.11 10.62
C VAL A 619 -22.41 -7.86 11.47
N PHE A 620 -23.11 -6.76 11.17
CA PHE A 620 -23.04 -5.55 11.98
C PHE A 620 -23.50 -5.81 13.42
N GLU A 621 -24.66 -6.42 13.62
CA GLU A 621 -25.28 -6.62 14.94
C GLU A 621 -24.64 -7.76 15.76
N GLY A 622 -24.14 -8.81 15.11
CA GLY A 622 -23.79 -10.08 15.76
C GLY A 622 -22.31 -10.44 15.77
N THR A 623 -21.43 -9.62 15.21
CA THR A 623 -19.99 -9.93 15.08
C THR A 623 -19.11 -8.74 15.44
N ALA A 624 -17.83 -9.01 15.65
CA ALA A 624 -16.78 -8.00 15.82
C ALA A 624 -16.08 -7.62 14.50
N SER A 625 -16.59 -8.08 13.35
CA SER A 625 -15.94 -7.86 12.05
C SER A 625 -15.91 -6.37 11.69
N ALA A 626 -14.72 -5.83 11.44
CA ALA A 626 -14.52 -4.45 10.99
C ALA A 626 -14.96 -4.17 9.54
N GLN A 627 -14.72 -5.10 8.61
CA GLN A 627 -15.06 -4.90 7.20
C GLN A 627 -15.35 -6.23 6.51
N ILE A 628 -16.28 -6.22 5.54
CA ILE A 628 -16.48 -7.34 4.61
C ILE A 628 -16.55 -6.87 3.16
N ALA A 629 -16.15 -7.75 2.24
CA ALA A 629 -16.35 -7.55 0.81
C ALA A 629 -16.82 -8.84 0.13
N PHE A 630 -17.82 -8.70 -0.72
CA PHE A 630 -18.27 -9.76 -1.61
C PHE A 630 -17.42 -9.75 -2.89
N SER A 631 -16.87 -10.91 -3.24
CA SER A 631 -15.82 -11.02 -4.26
C SER A 631 -16.26 -11.96 -5.38
N PRO A 632 -17.01 -11.46 -6.36
CA PRO A 632 -17.33 -12.21 -7.58
C PRO A 632 -16.13 -12.33 -8.52
N GLU A 633 -16.24 -13.26 -9.46
CA GLU A 633 -15.27 -13.49 -10.52
C GLU A 633 -15.89 -13.17 -11.88
N PHE A 634 -15.09 -12.63 -12.79
CA PHE A 634 -15.48 -12.31 -14.16
C PHE A 634 -14.41 -12.75 -15.15
N THR A 635 -14.78 -12.86 -16.41
CA THR A 635 -13.85 -13.08 -17.54
C THR A 635 -14.06 -11.98 -18.56
N ILE A 636 -12.97 -11.39 -19.05
CA ILE A 636 -12.99 -10.48 -20.20
C ILE A 636 -12.36 -11.15 -21.41
N CYS A 637 -13.04 -11.09 -22.56
CA CYS A 637 -12.48 -11.47 -23.85
C CYS A 637 -11.68 -10.31 -24.44
N ASN A 638 -10.41 -10.54 -24.77
CA ASN A 638 -9.54 -9.51 -25.33
C ASN A 638 -9.84 -9.23 -26.82
N ASP A 639 -10.46 -10.18 -27.53
CA ASP A 639 -10.83 -10.01 -28.95
C ASP A 639 -12.10 -9.19 -29.16
N CYS A 640 -13.18 -9.51 -28.43
CA CYS A 640 -14.49 -8.86 -28.63
C CYS A 640 -14.90 -7.92 -27.49
N GLY A 641 -14.11 -7.83 -26.42
CA GLY A 641 -14.35 -6.95 -25.28
C GLY A 641 -15.50 -7.39 -24.35
N ARG A 642 -16.10 -8.57 -24.60
CA ARG A 642 -17.20 -9.10 -23.80
C ARG A 642 -16.73 -9.42 -22.39
N VAL A 643 -17.51 -9.01 -21.39
CA VAL A 643 -17.34 -9.41 -19.98
C VAL A 643 -18.47 -10.37 -19.59
N ASP A 644 -18.10 -11.54 -19.08
CA ASP A 644 -19.03 -12.54 -18.56
C ASP A 644 -18.67 -12.93 -17.12
N ARG A 645 -19.62 -13.54 -16.43
CA ARG A 645 -19.49 -13.96 -15.03
C ARG A 645 -18.72 -15.28 -14.93
N GLY A 646 -17.91 -15.43 -13.89
CA GLY A 646 -17.05 -16.61 -13.66
C GLY A 646 -15.68 -16.50 -14.33
N LEU A 647 -14.78 -17.43 -13.99
CA LEU A 647 -13.48 -17.61 -14.65
C LEU A 647 -13.65 -18.68 -15.74
N LEU A 648 -13.65 -18.25 -17.00
CA LEU A 648 -13.88 -19.08 -18.18
C LEU A 648 -12.60 -19.15 -19.01
N ASP A 649 -12.36 -20.30 -19.65
CA ASP A 649 -11.19 -20.50 -20.53
C ASP A 649 -11.45 -20.04 -21.98
N VAL A 650 -12.71 -19.84 -22.36
CA VAL A 650 -13.13 -19.46 -23.72
C VAL A 650 -14.29 -18.47 -23.65
N CYS A 651 -14.29 -17.48 -24.54
CA CYS A 651 -15.38 -16.51 -24.66
C CYS A 651 -16.66 -17.19 -25.19
N PRO A 652 -17.80 -17.09 -24.47
CA PRO A 652 -19.04 -17.75 -24.88
C PRO A 652 -19.72 -17.09 -26.10
N VAL A 653 -19.25 -15.90 -26.51
CA VAL A 653 -19.84 -15.13 -27.62
C VAL A 653 -19.08 -15.32 -28.92
N CYS A 654 -17.75 -15.15 -28.92
CA CYS A 654 -16.93 -15.25 -30.14
C CYS A 654 -16.10 -16.53 -30.24
N GLY A 655 -16.05 -17.36 -29.18
CA GLY A 655 -15.26 -18.59 -29.16
C GLY A 655 -13.75 -18.40 -29.01
N SER A 656 -13.27 -17.18 -28.75
CA SER A 656 -11.84 -16.90 -28.54
C SER A 656 -11.34 -17.49 -27.22
N SER A 657 -10.11 -18.03 -27.23
CA SER A 657 -9.37 -18.41 -26.02
C SER A 657 -8.48 -17.29 -25.48
N ASP A 658 -8.44 -16.12 -26.13
CA ASP A 658 -7.77 -14.94 -25.60
C ASP A 658 -8.67 -14.21 -24.59
N VAL A 659 -8.73 -14.80 -23.40
CA VAL A 659 -9.53 -14.33 -22.28
C VAL A 659 -8.68 -14.11 -21.05
N ASP A 660 -9.13 -13.22 -20.17
CA ASP A 660 -8.46 -12.94 -18.90
C ASP A 660 -9.46 -12.88 -17.75
N GLY A 661 -9.12 -13.51 -16.63
CA GLY A 661 -9.91 -13.45 -15.41
C GLY A 661 -9.82 -12.08 -14.75
N ILE A 662 -10.92 -11.61 -14.17
CA ILE A 662 -10.98 -10.42 -13.33
C ILE A 662 -11.54 -10.85 -11.98
N THR A 663 -10.75 -10.69 -10.93
CA THR A 663 -11.17 -10.99 -9.57
C THR A 663 -10.35 -10.19 -8.57
N ARG A 664 -10.77 -10.22 -7.30
CA ARG A 664 -10.09 -9.50 -6.23
C ARG A 664 -8.82 -10.24 -5.82
N ILE A 665 -7.66 -9.61 -5.94
CA ILE A 665 -6.39 -10.26 -5.56
C ILE A 665 -6.24 -10.34 -4.04
N THR A 666 -6.31 -9.21 -3.37
CA THR A 666 -6.21 -9.13 -1.90
C THR A 666 -7.23 -8.13 -1.38
N GLY A 667 -7.35 -6.97 -2.00
CA GLY A 667 -8.25 -5.90 -1.55
C GLY A 667 -8.80 -5.02 -2.65
N TYR A 668 -8.59 -5.34 -3.92
CA TYR A 668 -9.09 -4.64 -5.11
C TYR A 668 -9.12 -5.59 -6.30
N PHE A 669 -9.89 -5.25 -7.34
CA PHE A 669 -9.96 -6.04 -8.57
C PHE A 669 -8.76 -5.80 -9.47
N THR A 670 -8.32 -6.86 -10.13
CA THR A 670 -7.26 -6.81 -11.15
C THR A 670 -7.40 -8.01 -12.09
N ARG A 671 -6.66 -7.98 -13.19
CA ARG A 671 -6.57 -9.07 -14.15
C ARG A 671 -5.70 -10.20 -13.61
N THR A 672 -6.15 -11.44 -13.71
CA THR A 672 -5.41 -12.60 -13.19
C THR A 672 -4.08 -12.83 -13.92
N SER A 673 -3.96 -12.38 -15.17
CA SER A 673 -2.72 -12.44 -15.95
C SER A 673 -1.57 -11.63 -15.34
N SER A 674 -1.86 -10.56 -14.58
CA SER A 674 -0.85 -9.73 -13.93
C SER A 674 -0.35 -10.28 -12.60
N TRP A 675 -0.92 -11.38 -12.11
CA TRP A 675 -0.64 -11.90 -10.77
C TRP A 675 0.69 -12.66 -10.72
N ASN A 676 1.36 -12.57 -9.57
CA ASN A 676 2.50 -13.41 -9.27
C ASN A 676 2.08 -14.90 -9.13
N PRO A 677 3.02 -15.86 -9.23
CA PRO A 677 2.70 -17.29 -9.12
C PRO A 677 1.98 -17.67 -7.83
N GLY A 678 2.37 -17.12 -6.68
CA GLY A 678 1.75 -17.43 -5.39
C GLY A 678 0.27 -17.05 -5.34
N LYS A 679 -0.11 -15.88 -5.84
CA LYS A 679 -1.53 -15.47 -5.91
C LYS A 679 -2.35 -16.26 -6.91
N ARG A 680 -1.73 -16.80 -7.97
CA ARG A 680 -2.41 -17.76 -8.85
C ARG A 680 -2.65 -19.10 -8.16
N GLY A 681 -1.69 -19.58 -7.36
CA GLY A 681 -1.88 -20.74 -6.49
C GLY A 681 -3.02 -20.51 -5.51
N GLU A 682 -3.00 -19.38 -4.81
CA GLU A 682 -4.07 -18.96 -3.90
C GLU A 682 -5.45 -18.93 -4.57
N LEU A 683 -5.55 -18.39 -5.80
CA LEU A 683 -6.80 -18.34 -6.54
C LEU A 683 -7.40 -19.73 -6.78
N ARG A 684 -6.56 -20.75 -7.04
CA ARG A 684 -7.03 -22.12 -7.23
C ARG A 684 -7.60 -22.70 -5.93
N ASP A 685 -6.95 -22.40 -4.81
CA ASP A 685 -7.33 -22.94 -3.50
C ASP A 685 -8.56 -22.26 -2.89
N ARG A 686 -8.94 -21.06 -3.34
CA ARG A 686 -10.13 -20.35 -2.84
C ARG A 686 -11.40 -21.18 -2.93
N LYS A 687 -12.03 -21.43 -1.78
CA LYS A 687 -13.39 -21.96 -1.72
C LYS A 687 -14.39 -20.91 -2.19
N ARG A 688 -15.09 -21.18 -3.30
CA ARG A 688 -16.22 -20.35 -3.76
C ARG A 688 -17.51 -20.74 -3.03
N VAL A 689 -18.14 -19.75 -2.41
CA VAL A 689 -19.31 -19.91 -1.54
C VAL A 689 -20.48 -19.06 -2.03
N GLY A 690 -21.71 -19.43 -1.68
CA GLY A 690 -22.90 -18.64 -1.97
C GLY A 690 -23.64 -18.32 -0.68
N ILE A 691 -24.35 -17.20 -0.69
CA ILE A 691 -25.28 -16.80 0.37
C ILE A 691 -26.68 -17.00 -0.21
N GLY A 692 -27.46 -17.88 0.42
CA GLY A 692 -28.81 -18.28 0.02
C GLY A 692 -29.85 -17.86 1.03
#